data_AF-Q82SC7-F1
#
_entry.id   AF-Q82SC7-F1
#
_cell.length_a   1.000
_cell.length_b   1.000
_cell.length_c   1.000
_cell.angle_alpha   90.00
_cell.angle_beta   90.00
_cell.angle_gamma   90.00
#
_symmetry.space_group_name_H-M   'P 1'
#
loop_
_entity.id
_entity.type
_entity.pdbx_description
1 polymer ?
#
loop_
_entity_poly.entity_id
_entity_poly.type
_entity_poly.pdbx_seq_one_letter_code
_entity_poly.pdbx_strand_id
1 'polypeptide(L)'
;MEITMSEKTLDTNKIAAPTIDVLVPGIQTTIQDYPGRRGYWNIGVPPSGPMDNLAFRLANRLAGNEEGQAAIEITFAGPTLRINCDTVIAVTGAPIEVNLNGKPLAQWKSHEVAAGALLAFGDVLGQGSRVYLAIQGGIQVPDYLGSKATFMLGQFGGHEGRILQAGDVLNVVAGKHDGYTPRELPQVSIPHYTHHWEIAVLYGPHGAPDFFTEEGVANFFAADWTVHHNSDRTGVRLIGPKPKWARTDGGEAGLHPSNVHDVAYSIGAVDFTGDLPVILGPDGPSLGGFVCLVTLVHAELWKMGQLRPGDRITFRRISAGEAATLEAVQDALISDLRLPEAASVSTSAKVAATTESPILHTIPESSGQVQVVYRQGGDRNLLVEYGPMMLDFNLRFRVHVLMEWLQQAVESGDLPGIIDLTPGIRSLHIRFDAKLLPRKRLLDTLITAEKQLPAIENVEVPTRIVHLPLSWNDSSVQLAMKKYMQSVRKDAPWNPDNIEFIRRINGLDSIDEVRRIVFDASYMVMGLGDVYLGAPLGTPVDPRHRLVTTKYNPARTWTPENAVGIGGAYMCVYGMESPGGYQLVGRTVQMWNTHVQTKDFREGKPWLLRFFDQVRFYPVTEAELAEMRKDFPSGKFTLRIEEDRFSLKQYNDFLKENAASIDTFRTKQKAAYIAERERWKAEGQENYTTSEILEDGSAPADITISAGAHAIHTHVTGIVWKLLVSEGQRVNAGDDLAVLESMKMEFTVNAPISGVIQRVLSKAGSKVTARQVLFVIEGG
;
A
#
# COMPACT_ATOMS: atom_id res chain seq x y z
N MET A 1 -21.81 29.00 -40.46
CA MET A 1 -20.50 28.79 -41.11
C MET A 1 -20.72 27.67 -42.12
N GLU A 2 -20.80 27.99 -43.41
CA GLU A 2 -20.83 26.95 -44.46
C GLU A 2 -19.44 26.30 -44.52
N ILE A 3 -19.37 25.00 -44.25
CA ILE A 3 -18.12 24.25 -44.41
C ILE A 3 -18.07 23.77 -45.86
N THR A 4 -17.28 24.45 -46.68
CA THR A 4 -16.99 24.02 -48.06
C THR A 4 -16.07 22.81 -48.00
N MET A 5 -16.60 21.63 -48.28
CA MET A 5 -15.84 20.37 -48.35
C MET A 5 -15.09 20.28 -49.68
N SER A 6 -13.77 20.10 -49.62
CA SER A 6 -12.86 19.90 -50.76
C SER A 6 -11.81 18.85 -50.41
N GLU A 7 -11.12 18.28 -51.40
CA GLU A 7 -10.02 17.31 -51.16
C GLU A 7 -8.90 17.86 -50.26
N LYS A 8 -8.72 19.19 -50.20
CA LYS A 8 -7.71 19.88 -49.38
C LYS A 8 -8.22 20.32 -48.00
N THR A 9 -9.49 20.05 -47.69
CA THR A 9 -10.11 20.52 -46.43
C THR A 9 -9.51 19.80 -45.22
N LEU A 10 -9.04 18.56 -45.35
CA LEU A 10 -8.31 17.85 -44.28
C LEU A 10 -6.88 18.37 -44.09
N ASP A 11 -6.22 18.83 -45.16
CA ASP A 11 -4.84 19.37 -45.10
C ASP A 11 -4.77 20.75 -44.41
N THR A 12 -5.88 21.50 -44.42
CA THR A 12 -5.95 22.89 -43.94
C THR A 12 -6.71 23.06 -42.63
N ASN A 13 -7.47 22.04 -42.20
CA ASN A 13 -8.16 22.04 -40.91
C ASN A 13 -7.18 21.74 -39.77
N LYS A 14 -6.73 22.79 -39.07
CA LYS A 14 -6.12 22.64 -37.74
C LYS A 14 -7.20 22.20 -36.75
N ILE A 15 -7.27 20.91 -36.45
CA ILE A 15 -8.08 20.41 -35.35
C ILE A 15 -7.32 20.73 -34.05
N ALA A 16 -7.71 21.79 -33.35
CA ALA A 16 -7.25 22.03 -31.98
C ALA A 16 -8.03 21.11 -31.04
N ALA A 17 -7.46 19.93 -30.76
CA ALA A 17 -8.04 19.01 -29.79
C ALA A 17 -7.71 19.50 -28.36
N PRO A 18 -8.65 19.46 -27.41
CA PRO A 18 -8.40 19.80 -26.02
C PRO A 18 -7.57 18.70 -25.36
N THR A 19 -6.26 18.74 -25.59
CA THR A 19 -5.31 17.74 -25.11
C THR A 19 -4.08 18.35 -24.46
N ILE A 20 -3.38 17.51 -23.70
CA ILE A 20 -2.04 17.78 -23.19
C ILE A 20 -1.13 16.66 -23.71
N ASP A 21 -0.09 17.04 -24.45
CA ASP A 21 0.91 16.10 -24.93
C ASP A 21 2.06 16.01 -23.93
N VAL A 22 2.46 14.79 -23.58
CA VAL A 22 3.60 14.52 -22.71
C VAL A 22 4.86 14.43 -23.56
N LEU A 23 5.70 15.47 -23.52
CA LEU A 23 6.98 15.47 -24.25
C LEU A 23 8.09 14.80 -23.43
N VAL A 24 8.09 15.05 -22.13
CA VAL A 24 8.96 14.40 -21.14
C VAL A 24 8.09 13.99 -19.96
N PRO A 25 8.15 12.75 -19.46
CA PRO A 25 7.23 12.27 -18.43
C PRO A 25 7.59 12.66 -16.99
N GLY A 26 8.83 13.07 -16.72
CA GLY A 26 9.35 13.20 -15.36
C GLY A 26 9.70 11.85 -14.73
N ILE A 27 9.97 11.81 -13.42
CA ILE A 27 10.38 10.58 -12.71
C ILE A 27 9.19 9.66 -12.44
N GLN A 28 8.15 10.19 -11.80
CA GLN A 28 6.93 9.47 -11.50
C GLN A 28 5.76 10.45 -11.51
N THR A 29 5.06 10.48 -12.65
CA THR A 29 3.93 11.37 -12.90
C THR A 29 2.69 10.53 -13.14
N THR A 30 1.64 10.72 -12.34
CA THR A 30 0.41 9.89 -12.39
C THR A 30 -0.84 10.75 -12.35
N ILE A 31 -1.95 10.21 -12.88
CA ILE A 31 -3.27 10.83 -12.74
C ILE A 31 -3.89 10.38 -11.42
N GLN A 32 -4.34 11.32 -10.60
CA GLN A 32 -4.98 11.05 -9.32
C GLN A 32 -6.29 11.83 -9.18
N ASP A 33 -7.23 11.30 -8.42
CA ASP A 33 -8.41 12.03 -7.94
C ASP A 33 -8.52 11.94 -6.42
N TYR A 34 -9.35 12.80 -5.83
CA TYR A 34 -9.68 12.77 -4.41
C TYR A 34 -11.20 12.61 -4.29
N PRO A 35 -11.70 11.67 -3.46
CA PRO A 35 -10.97 10.97 -2.40
C PRO A 35 -10.35 9.62 -2.78
N GLY A 36 -10.16 9.36 -4.07
CA GLY A 36 -9.71 8.08 -4.57
C GLY A 36 -10.81 7.02 -4.54
N ARG A 37 -10.40 5.77 -4.69
CA ARG A 37 -11.25 4.59 -4.85
C ARG A 37 -11.75 4.04 -3.52
N ARG A 38 -12.98 4.34 -3.14
CA ARG A 38 -13.60 3.90 -1.87
C ARG A 38 -14.50 2.67 -2.06
N GLY A 39 -14.78 1.93 -0.98
CA GLY A 39 -15.76 0.84 -0.97
C GLY A 39 -15.18 -0.56 -1.22
N TYR A 40 -13.85 -0.68 -1.35
CA TYR A 40 -13.17 -1.92 -1.75
C TYR A 40 -11.99 -2.29 -0.83
N TRP A 41 -11.87 -1.65 0.34
CA TRP A 41 -10.78 -1.94 1.29
C TRP A 41 -10.84 -3.38 1.83
N ASN A 42 -12.07 -3.90 1.97
CA ASN A 42 -12.37 -5.30 2.32
C ASN A 42 -11.96 -6.33 1.25
N ILE A 43 -11.62 -5.89 0.05
CA ILE A 43 -11.07 -6.71 -1.03
C ILE A 43 -9.53 -6.52 -1.15
N GLY A 44 -8.96 -5.52 -0.48
CA GLY A 44 -7.57 -5.11 -0.67
C GLY A 44 -7.33 -4.28 -1.91
N VAL A 45 -8.32 -3.50 -2.33
CA VAL A 45 -8.13 -2.47 -3.35
C VAL A 45 -7.91 -1.14 -2.64
N PRO A 46 -6.72 -0.54 -2.77
CA PRO A 46 -6.44 0.73 -2.12
C PRO A 46 -7.18 1.89 -2.76
N PRO A 47 -7.44 2.97 -2.00
CA PRO A 47 -8.02 4.17 -2.57
C PRO A 47 -7.10 4.87 -3.55
N SER A 48 -5.78 4.72 -3.39
CA SER A 48 -4.83 5.53 -4.13
C SER A 48 -5.16 7.02 -3.92
N GLY A 49 -5.25 7.80 -4.99
CA GLY A 49 -5.45 9.23 -4.90
C GLY A 49 -4.14 9.94 -4.56
N PRO A 50 -4.20 11.25 -4.33
CA PRO A 50 -3.01 12.04 -4.03
C PRO A 50 -2.40 11.64 -2.69
N MET A 51 -1.08 11.50 -2.63
CA MET A 51 -0.38 11.18 -1.39
C MET A 51 -0.31 12.38 -0.44
N ASP A 52 -0.29 13.59 -0.99
CA ASP A 52 -0.60 14.85 -0.32
C ASP A 52 -1.95 15.36 -0.82
N ASN A 53 -2.99 15.02 -0.06
CA ASN A 53 -4.37 15.36 -0.40
C ASN A 53 -4.68 16.86 -0.25
N LEU A 54 -3.92 17.61 0.55
CA LEU A 54 -4.16 19.02 0.81
C LEU A 54 -3.73 19.85 -0.40
N ALA A 55 -2.48 19.71 -0.83
CA ALA A 55 -1.96 20.42 -1.99
C ALA A 55 -2.75 20.06 -3.25
N PHE A 56 -3.14 18.79 -3.42
CA PHE A 56 -3.98 18.35 -4.53
C PHE A 56 -5.35 19.04 -4.57
N ARG A 57 -6.06 19.09 -3.43
CA ARG A 57 -7.37 19.75 -3.34
C ARG A 57 -7.25 21.26 -3.54
N LEU A 58 -6.20 21.88 -3.02
CA LEU A 58 -5.90 23.30 -3.25
C LEU A 58 -5.58 23.60 -4.73
N ALA A 59 -4.85 22.74 -5.43
CA ALA A 59 -4.59 22.89 -6.87
C ALA A 59 -5.91 22.92 -7.65
N ASN A 60 -6.77 21.94 -7.41
CA ASN A 60 -8.08 21.87 -8.05
C ASN A 60 -8.93 23.11 -7.76
N ARG A 61 -9.00 23.54 -6.50
CA ARG A 61 -9.76 24.73 -6.12
C ARG A 61 -9.24 26.00 -6.79
N LEU A 62 -7.91 26.17 -6.87
CA LEU A 62 -7.27 27.30 -7.58
C LEU A 62 -7.58 27.25 -9.08
N ALA A 63 -7.55 26.08 -9.70
CA ALA A 63 -7.85 25.91 -11.13
C ALA A 63 -9.33 26.09 -11.51
N GLY A 64 -10.25 26.23 -10.54
CA GLY A 64 -11.68 26.33 -10.84
C GLY A 64 -12.50 25.09 -10.55
N ASN A 65 -11.86 23.99 -10.15
CA ASN A 65 -12.46 22.67 -10.12
C ASN A 65 -13.25 22.43 -8.84
N GLU A 66 -14.33 21.67 -8.99
CA GLU A 66 -15.01 21.01 -7.87
C GLU A 66 -14.19 19.82 -7.37
N GLU A 67 -14.53 19.32 -6.19
CA GLU A 67 -13.94 18.10 -5.66
C GLU A 67 -14.26 16.89 -6.55
N GLY A 68 -13.35 15.92 -6.62
CA GLY A 68 -13.48 14.76 -7.51
C GLY A 68 -12.84 14.92 -8.90
N GLN A 69 -12.45 16.14 -9.29
CA GLN A 69 -11.72 16.32 -10.55
C GLN A 69 -10.31 15.71 -10.48
N ALA A 70 -9.93 14.99 -11.53
CA ALA A 70 -8.60 14.41 -11.64
C ALA A 70 -7.56 15.47 -11.99
N ALA A 71 -6.40 15.36 -11.34
CA ALA A 71 -5.23 16.19 -11.57
C ALA A 71 -3.96 15.32 -11.59
N ILE A 72 -2.83 15.93 -11.90
CA ILE A 72 -1.56 15.22 -12.08
C ILE A 72 -0.76 15.31 -10.78
N GLU A 73 -0.36 14.17 -10.21
CA GLU A 73 0.64 14.06 -9.14
C GLU A 73 2.03 13.86 -9.76
N ILE A 74 2.99 14.69 -9.37
CA ILE A 74 4.37 14.72 -9.84
C ILE A 74 5.30 14.44 -8.65
N THR A 75 6.26 13.53 -8.79
CA THR A 75 7.22 13.17 -7.72
C THR A 75 8.65 13.55 -8.13
N PHE A 76 9.34 14.31 -7.28
CA PHE A 76 10.73 14.79 -7.40
C PHE A 76 11.05 15.67 -8.63
N ALA A 77 10.94 15.14 -9.85
CA ALA A 77 11.20 15.89 -11.08
C ALA A 77 10.03 15.69 -12.05
N GLY A 78 9.55 16.80 -12.59
CA GLY A 78 8.29 16.83 -13.32
C GLY A 78 8.38 16.69 -14.83
N PRO A 79 7.21 16.65 -15.49
CA PRO A 79 7.12 16.49 -16.92
C PRO A 79 7.43 17.79 -17.69
N THR A 80 7.61 17.66 -19.01
CA THR A 80 7.43 18.75 -19.95
C THR A 80 6.18 18.46 -20.77
N LEU A 81 5.20 19.36 -20.70
CA LEU A 81 3.87 19.19 -21.25
C LEU A 81 3.58 20.28 -22.29
N ARG A 82 3.00 19.91 -23.42
CA ARG A 82 2.42 20.86 -24.38
C ARG A 82 0.91 20.88 -24.24
N ILE A 83 0.34 22.03 -23.91
CA ILE A 83 -1.09 22.20 -23.72
C ILE A 83 -1.70 22.72 -25.03
N ASN A 84 -2.57 21.95 -25.67
CA ASN A 84 -3.05 22.22 -27.04
C ASN A 84 -4.38 22.99 -27.12
N CYS A 85 -4.91 23.43 -25.98
CA CYS A 85 -6.10 24.27 -25.90
C CYS A 85 -5.90 25.40 -24.90
N ASP A 86 -6.71 26.45 -25.05
CA ASP A 86 -6.75 27.50 -24.04
C ASP A 86 -7.41 26.96 -22.75
N THR A 87 -6.82 27.24 -21.59
CA THR A 87 -7.28 26.72 -20.28
C THR A 87 -6.73 27.52 -19.09
N VAL A 88 -7.15 27.16 -17.88
CA VAL A 88 -6.58 27.64 -16.62
C VAL A 88 -5.91 26.48 -15.89
N ILE A 89 -4.70 26.71 -15.39
CA ILE A 89 -3.96 25.72 -14.59
C ILE A 89 -3.63 26.27 -13.20
N ALA A 90 -3.33 25.38 -12.26
CA ALA A 90 -2.70 25.73 -10.99
C ALA A 90 -1.67 24.67 -10.60
N VAL A 91 -0.54 25.12 -10.06
CA VAL A 91 0.54 24.26 -9.56
C VAL A 91 0.70 24.47 -8.05
N THR A 92 0.69 23.40 -7.26
CA THR A 92 0.85 23.42 -5.80
C THR A 92 1.79 22.30 -5.33
N GLY A 93 2.01 22.18 -4.02
CA GLY A 93 2.87 21.15 -3.43
C GLY A 93 4.27 21.68 -3.14
N ALA A 94 5.25 20.78 -3.17
CA ALA A 94 6.65 21.10 -2.90
C ALA A 94 7.16 22.25 -3.81
N PRO A 95 8.08 23.10 -3.31
CA PRO A 95 8.77 24.07 -4.14
C PRO A 95 9.44 23.38 -5.35
N ILE A 96 9.16 23.83 -6.56
CA ILE A 96 9.71 23.26 -7.79
C ILE A 96 9.98 24.35 -8.83
N GLU A 97 10.99 24.14 -9.66
CA GLU A 97 11.16 24.96 -10.86
C GLU A 97 10.06 24.63 -11.87
N VAL A 98 9.26 25.63 -12.25
CA VAL A 98 8.24 25.48 -13.29
C VAL A 98 8.25 26.68 -14.22
N ASN A 99 8.31 26.42 -15.52
CA ASN A 99 8.38 27.43 -16.56
C ASN A 99 7.22 27.28 -17.54
N LEU A 100 6.55 28.38 -17.87
CA LEU A 100 5.57 28.48 -18.94
C LEU A 100 6.20 29.25 -20.11
N ASN A 101 6.37 28.60 -21.26
CA ASN A 101 7.05 29.16 -22.44
C ASN A 101 8.43 29.75 -22.11
N GLY A 102 9.20 29.05 -21.27
CA GLY A 102 10.55 29.46 -20.84
C GLY A 102 10.60 30.55 -19.78
N LYS A 103 9.45 31.02 -19.27
CA LYS A 103 9.39 32.02 -18.18
C LYS A 103 8.95 31.36 -16.88
N PRO A 104 9.52 31.73 -15.72
CA PRO A 104 9.09 31.19 -14.42
C PRO A 104 7.60 31.40 -14.17
N LEU A 105 6.92 30.35 -13.71
CA LEU A 105 5.52 30.35 -13.32
C LEU A 105 5.41 30.25 -11.79
N ALA A 106 4.57 31.09 -11.18
CA ALA A 106 4.39 31.09 -9.73
C ALA A 106 3.49 29.92 -9.29
N GLN A 107 3.93 29.12 -8.32
CA GLN A 107 3.06 28.14 -7.65
C GLN A 107 1.99 28.84 -6.79
N TRP A 108 0.98 28.08 -6.34
CA TRP A 108 -0.10 28.54 -5.47
C TRP A 108 -0.99 29.64 -6.05
N LYS A 109 -0.98 29.76 -7.37
CA LYS A 109 -1.75 30.73 -8.15
C LYS A 109 -2.33 30.05 -9.39
N SER A 110 -3.54 30.44 -9.78
CA SER A 110 -4.13 30.04 -11.06
C SER A 110 -3.53 30.87 -12.20
N HIS A 111 -3.30 30.28 -13.36
CA HIS A 111 -2.77 30.97 -14.55
C HIS A 111 -3.56 30.60 -15.80
N GLU A 112 -3.87 31.58 -16.63
CA GLU A 112 -4.34 31.33 -18.00
C GLU A 112 -3.19 30.82 -18.87
N VAL A 113 -3.51 29.85 -19.70
CA VAL A 113 -2.59 29.21 -20.63
C VAL A 113 -3.23 29.19 -22.00
N ALA A 114 -2.50 29.68 -23.01
CA ALA A 114 -2.94 29.63 -24.39
C ALA A 114 -2.57 28.29 -25.05
N ALA A 115 -3.33 27.90 -26.07
CA ALA A 115 -3.05 26.73 -26.88
C ALA A 115 -1.63 26.77 -27.49
N GLY A 116 -0.96 25.63 -27.45
CA GLY A 116 0.43 25.44 -27.88
C GLY A 116 1.47 25.79 -26.81
N ALA A 117 1.08 26.23 -25.61
CA ALA A 117 2.02 26.57 -24.57
C ALA A 117 2.79 25.35 -24.05
N LEU A 118 4.06 25.57 -23.71
CA LEU A 118 4.96 24.59 -23.13
C LEU A 118 5.10 24.84 -21.62
N LEU A 119 4.65 23.88 -20.82
CA LEU A 119 4.81 23.88 -19.37
C LEU A 119 5.91 22.88 -19.00
N ALA A 120 7.05 23.36 -18.54
CA ALA A 120 8.22 22.56 -18.22
C ALA A 120 8.50 22.61 -16.72
N PHE A 121 8.52 21.43 -16.08
CA PHE A 121 8.92 21.27 -14.69
C PHE A 121 10.38 20.80 -14.60
N GLY A 122 11.12 21.34 -13.63
CA GLY A 122 12.45 20.89 -13.25
C GLY A 122 12.42 19.97 -12.02
N ASP A 123 13.46 20.09 -11.19
CA ASP A 123 13.58 19.38 -9.92
C ASP A 123 12.88 20.14 -8.77
N VAL A 124 12.37 19.39 -7.78
CA VAL A 124 11.97 19.93 -6.49
C VAL A 124 13.15 20.62 -5.80
N LEU A 125 12.90 21.84 -5.32
CA LEU A 125 13.86 22.74 -4.71
C LEU A 125 13.93 22.55 -3.19
N GLY A 126 14.80 21.64 -2.77
CA GLY A 126 15.16 21.47 -1.36
C GLY A 126 14.16 20.62 -0.56
N GLN A 127 12.97 21.14 -0.27
CA GLN A 127 12.03 20.52 0.68
C GLN A 127 10.82 19.90 -0.01
N GLY A 128 10.21 18.89 0.61
CA GLY A 128 9.07 18.19 0.05
C GLY A 128 9.46 17.18 -1.04
N SER A 129 8.45 16.52 -1.59
CA SER A 129 8.60 15.44 -2.58
C SER A 129 7.61 15.52 -3.74
N ARG A 130 6.41 16.06 -3.51
CA ARG A 130 5.31 15.96 -4.48
C ARG A 130 4.71 17.31 -4.84
N VAL A 131 4.41 17.45 -6.12
CA VAL A 131 3.82 18.62 -6.76
C VAL A 131 2.54 18.20 -7.45
N TYR A 132 1.55 19.09 -7.50
CA TYR A 132 0.29 18.82 -8.19
C TYR A 132 0.01 19.86 -9.25
N LEU A 133 -0.39 19.38 -10.43
CA LEU A 133 -0.86 20.21 -11.54
C LEU A 133 -2.34 19.91 -11.77
N ALA A 134 -3.19 20.89 -11.45
CA ALA A 134 -4.60 20.87 -11.81
C ALA A 134 -4.83 21.70 -13.07
N ILE A 135 -5.73 21.20 -13.91
CA ILE A 135 -6.22 21.88 -15.11
C ILE A 135 -7.72 22.07 -14.95
N GLN A 136 -8.23 23.23 -15.35
CA GLN A 136 -9.66 23.54 -15.28
C GLN A 136 -10.49 22.47 -16.00
N GLY A 137 -11.52 21.95 -15.33
CA GLY A 137 -12.36 20.86 -15.82
C GLY A 137 -11.74 19.46 -15.68
N GLY A 138 -10.51 19.35 -15.17
CA GLY A 138 -9.86 18.09 -14.83
C GLY A 138 -9.35 17.29 -16.04
N ILE A 139 -8.53 16.27 -15.75
CA ILE A 139 -8.06 15.29 -16.73
C ILE A 139 -9.17 14.27 -17.03
N GLN A 140 -9.45 14.02 -18.31
CA GLN A 140 -10.47 13.09 -18.76
C GLN A 140 -9.88 11.69 -18.95
N VAL A 141 -10.07 10.86 -17.93
CA VAL A 141 -9.75 9.42 -17.93
C VAL A 141 -10.97 8.62 -17.45
N PRO A 142 -11.13 7.36 -17.89
CA PRO A 142 -12.23 6.51 -17.44
C PRO A 142 -12.13 6.21 -15.94
N ASP A 143 -13.29 6.07 -15.30
CA ASP A 143 -13.34 5.56 -13.94
C ASP A 143 -13.04 4.06 -13.93
N TYR A 144 -12.30 3.62 -12.92
CA TYR A 144 -12.14 2.20 -12.61
C TYR A 144 -12.48 1.96 -11.14
N LEU A 145 -13.53 1.17 -10.90
CA LEU A 145 -14.12 0.98 -9.57
C LEU A 145 -14.50 2.31 -8.90
N GLY A 146 -15.08 3.24 -9.68
CA GLY A 146 -15.61 4.51 -9.18
C GLY A 146 -14.60 5.63 -8.94
N SER A 147 -13.35 5.49 -9.43
CA SER A 147 -12.32 6.52 -9.30
C SER A 147 -11.36 6.54 -10.50
N LYS A 148 -10.81 7.71 -10.76
CA LYS A 148 -9.76 8.01 -11.75
C LYS A 148 -8.35 7.82 -11.22
N ALA A 149 -8.17 7.52 -9.94
CA ALA A 149 -6.86 7.38 -9.33
C ALA A 149 -6.03 6.24 -9.92
N THR A 150 -4.77 6.50 -10.25
CA THR A 150 -3.84 5.48 -10.73
C THR A 150 -3.39 4.61 -9.57
N PHE A 151 -3.62 3.29 -9.65
CA PHE A 151 -2.96 2.30 -8.80
C PHE A 151 -1.94 1.54 -9.64
N MET A 152 -0.68 1.99 -9.62
CA MET A 152 0.38 1.50 -10.52
C MET A 152 0.65 0.01 -10.35
N LEU A 153 0.66 -0.45 -9.10
CA LEU A 153 0.90 -1.85 -8.75
C LEU A 153 -0.19 -2.78 -9.30
N GLY A 154 -1.44 -2.35 -9.26
CA GLY A 154 -2.56 -3.08 -9.86
C GLY A 154 -2.78 -2.82 -11.36
N GLN A 155 -2.01 -1.90 -11.95
CA GLN A 155 -2.09 -1.53 -13.36
C GLN A 155 -3.49 -1.09 -13.81
N PHE A 156 -4.17 -0.27 -13.01
CA PHE A 156 -5.49 0.27 -13.38
C PHE A 156 -5.75 1.69 -12.86
N GLY A 157 -6.79 2.32 -13.41
CA GLY A 157 -7.14 3.73 -13.16
C GLY A 157 -6.17 4.69 -13.85
N GLY A 158 -6.46 5.99 -13.79
CA GLY A 158 -5.65 7.02 -14.42
C GLY A 158 -5.46 6.85 -15.92
N HIS A 159 -4.26 7.15 -16.40
CA HIS A 159 -3.88 6.93 -17.80
C HIS A 159 -3.30 5.52 -17.96
N GLU A 160 -4.11 4.58 -18.44
CA GLU A 160 -3.73 3.19 -18.70
C GLU A 160 -3.14 2.44 -17.48
N GLY A 161 -3.47 2.86 -16.25
CA GLY A 161 -2.99 2.19 -15.04
C GLY A 161 -1.53 2.41 -14.69
N ARG A 162 -0.84 3.35 -15.34
CA ARG A 162 0.61 3.54 -15.24
C ARG A 162 1.03 4.99 -15.04
N ILE A 163 2.33 5.19 -14.85
CA ILE A 163 2.96 6.51 -14.98
C ILE A 163 2.83 7.03 -16.41
N LEU A 164 2.82 8.36 -16.57
CA LEU A 164 2.90 8.98 -17.88
C LEU A 164 4.22 8.63 -18.58
N GLN A 165 4.18 8.55 -19.90
CA GLN A 165 5.30 8.26 -20.79
C GLN A 165 5.39 9.33 -21.87
N ALA A 166 6.58 9.48 -22.48
CA ALA A 166 6.75 10.37 -23.61
C ALA A 166 5.86 9.90 -24.78
N GLY A 167 5.10 10.83 -25.36
CA GLY A 167 4.14 10.56 -26.42
C GLY A 167 2.70 10.31 -25.95
N ASP A 168 2.46 10.19 -24.64
CA ASP A 168 1.09 10.14 -24.11
C ASP A 168 0.33 11.43 -24.46
N VAL A 169 -0.95 11.28 -24.77
CA VAL A 169 -1.87 12.39 -25.03
C VAL A 169 -3.03 12.30 -24.05
N LEU A 170 -3.13 13.27 -23.15
CA LEU A 170 -4.17 13.35 -22.14
C LEU A 170 -5.33 14.20 -22.67
N ASN A 171 -6.54 13.67 -22.62
CA ASN A 171 -7.73 14.45 -22.92
C ASN A 171 -8.06 15.37 -21.74
N VAL A 172 -8.45 16.61 -22.03
CA VAL A 172 -8.92 17.58 -21.04
C VAL A 172 -10.22 18.22 -21.49
N VAL A 173 -10.90 18.91 -20.57
CA VAL A 173 -12.01 19.77 -20.94
C VAL A 173 -11.44 21.09 -21.43
N ALA A 174 -11.85 21.54 -22.63
CA ALA A 174 -11.48 22.87 -23.10
C ALA A 174 -11.99 23.92 -22.09
N GLY A 175 -11.11 24.79 -21.61
CA GLY A 175 -11.50 25.85 -20.67
C GLY A 175 -12.43 26.86 -21.35
N LYS A 176 -13.31 27.49 -20.56
CA LYS A 176 -13.98 28.72 -20.97
C LYS A 176 -13.15 29.90 -20.43
N HIS A 177 -12.59 30.71 -21.33
CA HIS A 177 -11.85 31.92 -20.93
C HIS A 177 -12.74 33.04 -20.37
N ASP A 178 -14.04 33.00 -20.69
CA ASP A 178 -14.97 34.06 -20.31
C ASP A 178 -15.10 34.15 -18.78
N GLY A 179 -14.65 35.26 -18.20
CA GLY A 179 -14.79 35.56 -16.77
C GLY A 179 -13.67 35.02 -15.87
N TYR A 180 -12.50 34.69 -16.42
CA TYR A 180 -11.34 34.33 -15.60
C TYR A 180 -11.02 35.43 -14.56
N THR A 181 -10.93 35.02 -13.30
CA THR A 181 -10.45 35.84 -12.19
C THR A 181 -9.31 35.10 -11.52
N PRO A 182 -8.09 35.68 -11.45
CA PRO A 182 -6.97 35.04 -10.80
C PRO A 182 -7.30 34.66 -9.35
N ARG A 183 -7.06 33.40 -9.01
CA ARG A 183 -7.11 32.88 -7.66
C ARG A 183 -5.69 32.64 -7.19
N GLU A 184 -5.43 32.98 -5.94
CA GLU A 184 -4.12 32.86 -5.32
C GLU A 184 -4.32 32.44 -3.87
N LEU A 185 -3.49 31.53 -3.39
CA LEU A 185 -3.45 31.17 -1.98
C LEU A 185 -2.51 32.16 -1.27
N PRO A 186 -2.97 32.90 -0.24
CA PRO A 186 -2.12 33.82 0.49
C PRO A 186 -0.91 33.09 1.09
N GLN A 187 0.27 33.74 1.11
CA GLN A 187 1.53 33.13 1.59
C GLN A 187 1.40 32.49 2.98
N VAL A 188 0.66 33.12 3.90
CA VAL A 188 0.42 32.60 5.26
C VAL A 188 -0.39 31.29 5.28
N SER A 189 -1.15 31.02 4.22
CA SER A 189 -1.99 29.84 4.05
C SER A 189 -1.30 28.72 3.28
N ILE A 190 -0.11 28.95 2.72
CA ILE A 190 0.67 27.92 2.04
C ILE A 190 1.21 26.94 3.10
N PRO A 191 1.04 25.61 2.92
CA PRO A 191 1.60 24.61 3.83
C PRO A 191 3.12 24.78 4.00
N HIS A 192 3.61 24.61 5.22
CA HIS A 192 5.03 24.72 5.51
C HIS A 192 5.77 23.43 5.13
N TYR A 193 6.77 23.54 4.26
CA TYR A 193 7.68 22.46 3.88
C TYR A 193 8.96 22.56 4.72
N THR A 194 9.53 21.41 5.09
CA THR A 194 10.69 21.33 5.98
C THR A 194 11.40 19.98 5.78
N HIS A 195 12.55 19.81 6.45
CA HIS A 195 13.23 18.52 6.59
C HIS A 195 13.01 17.87 7.96
N HIS A 196 12.42 18.61 8.91
CA HIS A 196 12.05 18.09 10.22
C HIS A 196 10.57 18.35 10.47
N TRP A 197 9.79 17.28 10.45
CA TRP A 197 8.34 17.30 10.52
C TRP A 197 7.85 16.90 11.90
N GLU A 198 6.96 17.70 12.49
CA GLU A 198 6.09 17.24 13.57
C GLU A 198 4.76 16.78 12.94
N ILE A 199 4.39 15.52 13.16
CA ILE A 199 3.17 14.91 12.58
C ILE A 199 2.21 14.54 13.70
N ALA A 200 0.99 15.06 13.65
CA ALA A 200 -0.01 14.76 14.67
C ALA A 200 -0.66 13.37 14.46
N VAL A 201 -0.78 12.61 15.54
CA VAL A 201 -1.27 11.24 15.53
C VAL A 201 -2.25 10.98 16.67
N LEU A 202 -3.13 10.01 16.45
CA LEU A 202 -3.93 9.37 17.50
C LEU A 202 -3.25 8.08 17.95
N TYR A 203 -3.25 7.85 19.26
CA TYR A 203 -2.66 6.65 19.86
C TYR A 203 -3.58 5.43 19.67
N GLY A 204 -3.03 4.33 19.15
CA GLY A 204 -3.77 3.11 18.83
C GLY A 204 -3.69 2.71 17.36
N PRO A 205 -4.14 1.48 17.04
CA PRO A 205 -4.93 0.61 17.91
C PRO A 205 -4.12 -0.21 18.94
N HIS A 206 -2.87 -0.56 18.65
CA HIS A 206 -2.10 -1.54 19.43
C HIS A 206 -1.02 -0.86 20.27
N GLY A 207 -1.42 -0.28 21.41
CA GLY A 207 -0.50 0.35 22.36
C GLY A 207 -0.11 -0.54 23.55
N ALA A 208 0.39 0.11 24.59
CA ALA A 208 0.60 -0.46 25.91
C ALA A 208 -0.73 -0.65 26.69
N PRO A 209 -0.77 -1.62 27.61
CA PRO A 209 0.30 -2.57 27.96
C PRO A 209 0.27 -3.86 27.12
N ASP A 210 -0.67 -4.01 26.18
CA ASP A 210 -0.94 -5.29 25.50
C ASP A 210 0.20 -5.73 24.57
N PHE A 211 0.74 -4.78 23.79
CA PHE A 211 1.70 -5.07 22.72
C PHE A 211 3.05 -4.41 22.97
N PHE A 212 3.03 -3.18 23.48
CA PHE A 212 4.23 -2.41 23.82
C PHE A 212 4.28 -2.18 25.33
N THR A 213 5.47 -2.05 25.89
CA THR A 213 5.60 -1.54 27.27
C THR A 213 5.32 -0.04 27.31
N GLU A 214 4.89 0.49 28.45
CA GLU A 214 4.75 1.95 28.65
C GLU A 214 6.04 2.72 28.30
N GLU A 215 7.19 2.14 28.67
CA GLU A 215 8.50 2.69 28.30
C GLU A 215 8.73 2.68 26.78
N GLY A 216 8.34 1.60 26.09
CA GLY A 216 8.41 1.51 24.63
C GLY A 216 7.58 2.60 23.93
N VAL A 217 6.38 2.86 24.45
CA VAL A 217 5.49 3.92 23.94
C VAL A 217 6.10 5.30 24.20
N ALA A 218 6.63 5.55 25.41
CA ALA A 218 7.30 6.81 25.73
C ALA A 218 8.51 7.05 24.82
N ASN A 219 9.33 6.02 24.58
CA ASN A 219 10.47 6.09 23.67
C ASN A 219 10.04 6.39 22.23
N PHE A 220 8.92 5.83 21.76
CA PHE A 220 8.40 6.10 20.42
C PHE A 220 8.06 7.58 20.21
N PHE A 221 7.38 8.21 21.17
CA PHE A 221 6.99 9.62 21.08
C PHE A 221 8.15 10.59 21.35
N ALA A 222 9.15 10.18 22.13
CA ALA A 222 10.37 10.96 22.37
C ALA A 222 11.38 10.86 21.21
N ALA A 223 11.24 9.85 20.36
CA ALA A 223 12.15 9.59 19.27
C ALA A 223 11.99 10.58 18.11
N ASP A 224 13.13 10.90 17.53
CA ASP A 224 13.21 11.57 16.24
C ASP A 224 13.60 10.52 15.19
N TRP A 225 12.66 10.25 14.28
CA TRP A 225 12.68 9.17 13.30
C TRP A 225 13.23 9.66 11.96
N THR A 226 14.09 8.88 11.29
CA THR A 226 14.57 9.21 9.93
C THR A 226 13.76 8.47 8.87
N VAL A 227 13.36 9.15 7.81
CA VAL A 227 12.75 8.53 6.64
C VAL A 227 13.79 7.71 5.86
N HIS A 228 13.51 6.43 5.67
CA HIS A 228 14.35 5.49 4.93
C HIS A 228 14.13 5.62 3.41
N HIS A 229 15.17 5.32 2.61
CA HIS A 229 15.11 5.43 1.14
C HIS A 229 14.12 4.47 0.45
N ASN A 230 13.90 3.28 1.01
CA ASN A 230 12.83 2.34 0.62
C ASN A 230 11.44 2.79 1.08
N SER A 231 11.00 3.95 0.59
CA SER A 231 9.70 4.57 0.83
C SER A 231 9.03 4.93 -0.49
N ASP A 232 7.74 4.68 -0.63
CA ASP A 232 6.94 4.91 -1.83
C ASP A 232 5.46 5.15 -1.47
N ARG A 233 4.56 5.12 -2.46
CA ARG A 233 3.11 5.32 -2.23
C ARG A 233 2.44 4.22 -1.40
N THR A 234 3.05 3.03 -1.29
CA THR A 234 2.55 1.95 -0.41
C THR A 234 2.87 2.23 1.06
N GLY A 235 3.95 2.95 1.33
CA GLY A 235 4.28 3.40 2.68
C GLY A 235 5.66 4.03 2.82
N VAL A 236 5.81 4.80 3.89
CA VAL A 236 7.04 5.53 4.25
C VAL A 236 7.73 4.82 5.41
N ARG A 237 8.88 4.21 5.15
CA ARG A 237 9.62 3.42 6.12
C ARG A 237 10.49 4.33 7.00
N LEU A 238 10.59 3.99 8.28
CA LEU A 238 11.29 4.80 9.27
C LEU A 238 12.46 4.05 9.91
N ILE A 239 13.49 4.79 10.27
CA ILE A 239 14.63 4.35 11.06
C ILE A 239 14.56 5.08 12.40
N GLY A 240 14.65 4.33 13.50
CA GLY A 240 14.63 4.90 14.84
C GLY A 240 14.88 3.82 15.90
N PRO A 241 14.53 4.09 17.17
CA PRO A 241 14.78 3.15 18.25
C PRO A 241 13.97 1.87 18.07
N LYS A 242 14.55 0.75 18.53
CA LYS A 242 13.85 -0.53 18.57
C LYS A 242 12.67 -0.46 19.55
N PRO A 243 11.52 -1.07 19.21
CA PRO A 243 10.38 -1.14 20.10
C PRO A 243 10.69 -1.98 21.34
N LYS A 244 10.02 -1.65 22.45
CA LYS A 244 9.99 -2.50 23.66
C LYS A 244 8.65 -3.21 23.74
N TRP A 245 8.69 -4.52 23.51
CA TRP A 245 7.52 -5.38 23.43
C TRP A 245 7.05 -5.80 24.82
N ALA A 246 5.73 -5.86 25.03
CA ALA A 246 5.12 -6.37 26.26
C ALA A 246 4.93 -7.89 26.27
N ARG A 247 5.21 -8.54 25.14
CA ARG A 247 5.08 -9.99 24.93
C ARG A 247 6.34 -10.55 24.28
N THR A 248 6.53 -11.85 24.40
CA THR A 248 7.73 -12.56 23.91
C THR A 248 7.61 -13.03 22.46
N ASP A 249 6.38 -13.22 21.96
CA ASP A 249 6.07 -13.63 20.58
C ASP A 249 4.60 -13.33 20.24
N GLY A 250 4.19 -13.62 19.00
CA GLY A 250 2.81 -13.47 18.50
C GLY A 250 2.01 -14.78 18.47
N GLY A 251 2.50 -15.86 19.09
CA GLY A 251 1.83 -17.17 19.09
C GLY A 251 1.62 -17.76 17.69
N GLU A 252 0.41 -18.27 17.42
CA GLU A 252 0.04 -18.89 16.13
C GLU A 252 0.06 -17.90 14.95
N ALA A 253 0.03 -16.60 15.21
CA ALA A 253 0.09 -15.56 14.18
C ALA A 253 1.52 -15.29 13.68
N GLY A 254 2.54 -15.68 14.45
CA GLY A 254 3.94 -15.52 14.07
C GLY A 254 4.88 -15.38 15.27
N LEU A 255 6.17 -15.57 15.00
CA LEU A 255 7.22 -15.63 16.01
C LEU A 255 7.60 -14.27 16.60
N HIS A 256 7.41 -13.20 15.85
CA HIS A 256 7.82 -11.88 16.29
C HIS A 256 6.76 -11.30 17.24
N PRO A 257 7.15 -10.60 18.33
CA PRO A 257 6.20 -9.91 19.21
C PRO A 257 5.35 -8.83 18.54
N SER A 258 5.63 -8.47 17.29
CA SER A 258 4.76 -7.57 16.53
C SER A 258 3.66 -8.32 15.77
N ASN A 259 3.72 -9.65 15.68
CA ASN A 259 2.76 -10.44 14.90
C ASN A 259 1.38 -10.55 15.57
N VAL A 260 0.34 -10.28 14.80
CA VAL A 260 -1.06 -10.48 15.22
C VAL A 260 -1.78 -11.28 14.16
N HIS A 261 -2.87 -11.95 14.58
CA HIS A 261 -3.79 -12.54 13.63
C HIS A 261 -4.24 -11.46 12.66
N ASP A 262 -4.16 -11.76 11.37
CA ASP A 262 -4.21 -10.72 10.35
C ASP A 262 -5.48 -9.86 10.49
N VAL A 263 -5.22 -8.56 10.53
CA VAL A 263 -6.15 -7.48 10.88
C VAL A 263 -6.09 -6.42 9.79
N ALA A 264 -7.20 -5.73 9.60
CA ALA A 264 -7.28 -4.63 8.68
C ALA A 264 -6.62 -3.36 9.24
N TYR A 265 -5.88 -2.67 8.37
CA TYR A 265 -5.14 -1.46 8.68
C TYR A 265 -5.89 -0.19 8.32
N SER A 266 -5.51 0.89 9.01
CA SER A 266 -5.86 2.25 8.64
C SER A 266 -4.77 2.86 7.76
N ILE A 267 -5.18 3.66 6.78
CA ILE A 267 -4.24 4.51 6.03
C ILE A 267 -3.62 5.51 7.00
N GLY A 268 -2.29 5.67 6.95
CA GLY A 268 -1.51 6.45 7.89
C GLY A 268 -1.24 5.75 9.23
N ALA A 269 -1.60 4.47 9.39
CA ALA A 269 -1.16 3.70 10.54
C ALA A 269 0.37 3.49 10.49
N VAL A 270 1.02 3.56 11.65
CA VAL A 270 2.44 3.24 11.81
C VAL A 270 2.55 1.77 12.19
N ASP A 271 2.72 0.94 11.16
CA ASP A 271 2.77 -0.52 11.24
C ASP A 271 4.18 -1.03 11.54
N PHE A 272 4.32 -1.95 12.51
CA PHE A 272 5.60 -2.52 12.91
C PHE A 272 5.86 -3.88 12.25
N THR A 273 6.42 -3.82 11.03
CA THR A 273 6.86 -5.01 10.27
C THR A 273 8.13 -5.61 10.89
N GLY A 274 7.96 -6.36 11.98
CA GLY A 274 9.05 -6.70 12.89
C GLY A 274 9.38 -5.52 13.80
N ASP A 275 10.66 -5.15 13.89
CA ASP A 275 11.14 -4.00 14.68
C ASP A 275 11.20 -2.69 13.88
N LEU A 276 10.94 -2.73 12.56
CA LEU A 276 11.03 -1.57 11.68
C LEU A 276 9.63 -1.02 11.35
N PRO A 277 9.33 0.24 11.71
CA PRO A 277 8.04 0.83 11.42
C PRO A 277 7.92 1.37 9.98
N VAL A 278 6.70 1.33 9.46
CA VAL A 278 6.30 1.94 8.19
C VAL A 278 4.97 2.69 8.36
N ILE A 279 4.91 3.93 7.88
CA ILE A 279 3.65 4.68 7.78
C ILE A 279 2.93 4.18 6.53
N LEU A 280 1.75 3.59 6.67
CA LEU A 280 1.01 3.01 5.55
C LEU A 280 0.43 4.08 4.62
N GLY A 281 0.80 4.01 3.34
CA GLY A 281 0.43 4.99 2.32
C GLY A 281 -0.94 4.75 1.69
N PRO A 282 -1.39 5.65 0.79
CA PRO A 282 -2.67 5.50 0.08
C PRO A 282 -2.73 4.30 -0.87
N ASP A 283 -1.58 3.79 -1.33
CA ASP A 283 -1.46 2.54 -2.11
C ASP A 283 -1.05 1.36 -1.21
N GLY A 284 -1.13 1.52 0.11
CA GLY A 284 -0.69 0.54 1.09
C GLY A 284 -1.62 -0.66 1.23
N PRO A 285 -1.16 -1.71 1.94
CA PRO A 285 -1.91 -2.93 2.14
C PRO A 285 -3.15 -2.70 3.02
N SER A 286 -4.23 -3.42 2.73
CA SER A 286 -5.44 -3.35 3.57
C SER A 286 -5.37 -4.27 4.78
N LEU A 287 -5.00 -5.53 4.58
CA LEU A 287 -5.00 -6.58 5.60
C LEU A 287 -3.56 -7.04 5.81
N GLY A 288 -3.15 -7.20 7.07
CA GLY A 288 -1.84 -7.79 7.40
C GLY A 288 -1.70 -8.19 8.87
N GLY A 289 -0.58 -8.82 9.19
CA GLY A 289 -0.38 -9.53 10.45
C GLY A 289 0.59 -8.86 11.42
N PHE A 290 0.59 -7.52 11.49
CA PHE A 290 1.48 -6.73 12.36
C PHE A 290 0.71 -5.68 13.16
N VAL A 291 1.29 -5.25 14.28
CA VAL A 291 0.70 -4.23 15.16
C VAL A 291 0.99 -2.80 14.66
N CYS A 292 -0.05 -1.97 14.64
CA CYS A 292 0.08 -0.52 14.50
C CYS A 292 -0.03 0.23 15.84
N LEU A 293 0.98 1.06 16.17
CA LEU A 293 1.05 1.76 17.46
C LEU A 293 0.26 3.07 17.48
N VAL A 294 0.34 3.85 16.40
CA VAL A 294 -0.35 5.13 16.23
C VAL A 294 -0.92 5.21 14.82
N THR A 295 -1.89 6.10 14.61
CA THR A 295 -2.43 6.43 13.28
C THR A 295 -2.36 7.93 13.07
N LEU A 296 -1.79 8.37 11.95
CA LEU A 296 -1.84 9.78 11.52
C LEU A 296 -3.28 10.25 11.43
N VAL A 297 -3.55 11.47 11.93
CA VAL A 297 -4.88 12.05 11.78
C VAL A 297 -5.12 12.50 10.35
N HIS A 298 -6.36 12.50 9.90
CA HIS A 298 -6.71 12.74 8.50
C HIS A 298 -6.14 14.05 7.96
N ALA A 299 -6.25 15.13 8.75
CA ALA A 299 -5.78 16.47 8.40
C ALA A 299 -4.25 16.58 8.29
N GLU A 300 -3.50 15.56 8.71
CA GLU A 300 -2.04 15.53 8.74
C GLU A 300 -1.43 14.51 7.75
N LEU A 301 -2.27 13.66 7.13
CA LEU A 301 -1.84 12.69 6.12
C LEU A 301 -1.05 13.33 4.97
N TRP A 302 -1.34 14.60 4.66
CA TRP A 302 -0.65 15.31 3.59
C TRP A 302 0.86 15.42 3.79
N LYS A 303 1.32 15.51 5.05
CA LYS A 303 2.76 15.59 5.38
C LYS A 303 3.50 14.34 4.91
N MET A 304 2.86 13.17 5.02
CA MET A 304 3.43 11.91 4.55
C MET A 304 3.75 11.94 3.05
N GLY A 305 2.91 12.60 2.24
CA GLY A 305 3.15 12.77 0.81
C GLY A 305 4.34 13.65 0.47
N GLN A 306 4.85 14.42 1.43
CA GLN A 306 5.99 15.32 1.24
C GLN A 306 7.30 14.80 1.83
N LEU A 307 7.24 13.79 2.69
CA LEU A 307 8.42 13.14 3.26
C LEU A 307 9.36 12.62 2.17
N ARG A 308 10.64 12.97 2.29
CA ARG A 308 11.72 12.44 1.44
C ARG A 308 12.73 11.65 2.26
N PRO A 309 13.49 10.73 1.64
CA PRO A 309 14.59 10.03 2.31
C PRO A 309 15.54 11.00 3.02
N GLY A 310 15.85 10.71 4.29
CA GLY A 310 16.68 11.55 5.14
C GLY A 310 15.92 12.57 6.00
N ASP A 311 14.65 12.87 5.71
CA ASP A 311 13.84 13.73 6.57
C ASP A 311 13.70 13.15 7.98
N ARG A 312 13.52 14.04 8.94
CA ARG A 312 13.34 13.75 10.36
C ARG A 312 11.88 13.94 10.77
N ILE A 313 11.36 13.07 11.63
CA ILE A 313 9.95 13.06 12.03
C ILE A 313 9.86 12.90 13.55
N THR A 314 9.08 13.76 14.18
CA THR A 314 8.58 13.57 15.53
C THR A 314 7.07 13.40 15.50
N PHE A 315 6.55 12.46 16.28
CA PHE A 315 5.11 12.22 16.38
C PHE A 315 4.54 12.98 17.57
N ARG A 316 3.51 13.78 17.32
CA ARG A 316 2.78 14.49 18.37
C ARG A 316 1.44 13.82 18.63
N ARG A 317 1.30 13.23 19.81
CA ARG A 317 0.01 12.68 20.26
C ARG A 317 -1.00 13.80 20.50
N ILE A 318 -2.18 13.70 19.89
CA ILE A 318 -3.29 14.64 20.09
C ILE A 318 -4.58 13.91 20.47
N SER A 319 -5.58 14.66 20.92
CA SER A 319 -6.94 14.17 21.17
C SER A 319 -7.78 14.12 19.89
N ALA A 320 -8.89 13.39 19.92
CA ALA A 320 -9.83 13.35 18.80
C ALA A 320 -10.52 14.70 18.54
N GLY A 321 -10.69 15.54 19.57
CA GLY A 321 -11.24 16.89 19.41
C GLY A 321 -10.26 17.83 18.68
N GLU A 322 -8.97 17.72 18.97
CA GLU A 322 -7.93 18.43 18.23
C GLU A 322 -7.86 17.96 16.77
N ALA A 323 -7.96 16.66 16.53
CA ALA A 323 -7.99 16.10 15.16
C ALA A 323 -9.16 16.67 14.34
N ALA A 324 -10.37 16.70 14.92
CA ALA A 324 -11.54 17.31 14.29
C ALA A 324 -11.38 18.82 14.04
N THR A 325 -10.68 19.52 14.94
CA THR A 325 -10.37 20.95 14.77
C THR A 325 -9.40 21.17 13.60
N LEU A 326 -8.34 20.36 13.49
CA LEU A 326 -7.41 20.42 12.37
C LEU A 326 -8.10 20.15 11.03
N GLU A 327 -9.01 19.18 11.00
CA GLU A 327 -9.81 18.87 9.81
C GLU A 327 -10.71 20.04 9.41
N ALA A 328 -11.43 20.64 10.36
CA ALA A 328 -12.29 21.80 10.10
C ALA A 328 -11.51 23.01 9.56
N VAL A 329 -10.31 23.26 10.09
CA VAL A 329 -9.41 24.30 9.58
C VAL A 329 -8.97 23.99 8.14
N GLN A 330 -8.63 22.74 7.86
CA GLN A 330 -8.21 22.30 6.53
C GLN A 330 -9.34 22.45 5.51
N ASP A 331 -10.56 22.07 5.86
CA ASP A 331 -11.71 22.20 4.95
C ASP A 331 -12.06 23.67 4.67
N ALA A 332 -12.03 24.52 5.69
CA ALA A 332 -12.23 25.96 5.51
C ALA A 332 -11.14 26.56 4.61
N LEU A 333 -9.89 26.16 4.80
CA LEU A 333 -8.77 26.54 3.92
C LEU A 333 -9.02 26.15 2.46
N ILE A 334 -9.50 24.93 2.21
CA ILE A 334 -9.78 24.45 0.85
C ILE A 334 -11.00 25.15 0.25
N SER A 335 -12.07 25.35 1.02
CA SER A 335 -13.28 26.05 0.57
C SER A 335 -12.98 27.49 0.16
N ASP A 336 -12.31 28.21 1.05
CA ASP A 336 -12.22 29.67 0.99
C ASP A 336 -10.87 30.16 0.42
N LEU A 337 -9.93 29.25 0.15
CA LEU A 337 -8.55 29.56 -0.24
C LEU A 337 -7.86 30.53 0.73
N ARG A 338 -8.15 30.41 2.03
CA ARG A 338 -7.56 31.20 3.10
C ARG A 338 -7.70 30.49 4.44
N LEU A 339 -6.71 30.64 5.31
CA LEU A 339 -6.85 30.18 6.69
C LEU A 339 -7.96 30.95 7.43
N PRO A 340 -8.75 30.28 8.30
CA PRO A 340 -9.65 30.95 9.22
C PRO A 340 -8.89 31.86 10.19
N GLU A 341 -9.45 33.04 10.51
CA GLU A 341 -8.81 33.99 11.45
C GLU A 341 -8.49 33.35 12.81
N ALA A 342 -9.37 32.50 13.33
CA ALA A 342 -9.16 31.80 14.60
C ALA A 342 -7.97 30.81 14.57
N ALA A 343 -7.63 30.25 13.40
CA ALA A 343 -6.50 29.34 13.24
C ALA A 343 -5.15 30.09 13.25
N SER A 344 -5.14 31.37 12.88
CA SER A 344 -3.94 32.22 12.90
C SER A 344 -3.44 32.56 14.32
N VAL A 345 -4.29 32.37 15.34
CA VAL A 345 -4.03 32.73 16.75
C VAL A 345 -3.64 31.51 17.60
N SER A 346 -3.92 30.28 17.14
CA SER A 346 -3.88 29.06 17.96
C SER A 346 -2.70 28.10 17.66
N THR A 347 -1.53 28.60 17.29
CA THR A 347 -0.34 27.76 17.03
C THR A 347 0.63 27.63 18.21
N SER A 348 0.34 28.24 19.37
CA SER A 348 1.32 28.36 20.47
C SER A 348 0.97 27.62 21.77
N ALA A 349 -0.26 27.12 21.96
CA ALA A 349 -0.60 26.37 23.16
C ALA A 349 -0.25 24.89 22.98
N LYS A 350 0.95 24.49 23.44
CA LYS A 350 1.25 23.08 23.72
C LYS A 350 0.28 22.60 24.82
N VAL A 351 -0.87 22.08 24.42
CA VAL A 351 -1.76 21.35 25.34
C VAL A 351 -1.00 20.12 25.83
N ALA A 352 -1.14 19.81 27.12
CA ALA A 352 -0.47 18.65 27.71
C ALA A 352 -0.79 17.39 26.90
N ALA A 353 0.23 16.59 26.60
CA ALA A 353 0.06 15.34 25.86
C ALA A 353 -1.04 14.49 26.51
N THR A 354 -2.04 14.10 25.73
CA THR A 354 -3.15 13.27 26.22
C THR A 354 -2.63 11.91 26.71
N THR A 355 -3.18 11.41 27.82
CA THR A 355 -2.93 10.07 28.37
C THR A 355 -3.99 9.05 27.96
N GLU A 356 -4.91 9.41 27.06
CA GLU A 356 -6.05 8.57 26.63
C GLU A 356 -5.63 7.18 26.12
N SER A 357 -6.19 6.12 26.73
CA SER A 357 -5.99 4.75 26.28
C SER A 357 -6.39 4.55 24.80
N PRO A 358 -5.68 3.70 24.03
CA PRO A 358 -6.11 3.32 22.69
C PRO A 358 -7.33 2.38 22.74
N ILE A 359 -7.64 1.81 23.91
CA ILE A 359 -8.85 1.04 24.18
C ILE A 359 -9.97 1.99 24.58
N LEU A 360 -10.97 2.12 23.72
CA LEU A 360 -12.14 2.98 23.91
C LEU A 360 -13.18 2.34 24.85
N HIS A 361 -13.34 1.02 24.76
CA HIS A 361 -14.26 0.26 25.60
C HIS A 361 -13.89 -1.23 25.59
N THR A 362 -14.22 -1.94 26.67
CA THR A 362 -14.09 -3.39 26.75
C THR A 362 -15.36 -3.98 27.34
N ILE A 363 -15.92 -5.00 26.67
CA ILE A 363 -16.92 -5.88 27.25
C ILE A 363 -16.21 -7.15 27.71
N PRO A 364 -16.19 -7.46 29.02
CA PRO A 364 -15.47 -8.60 29.54
C PRO A 364 -16.11 -9.93 29.11
N GLU A 365 -15.31 -10.99 29.11
CA GLU A 365 -15.79 -12.36 28.90
C GLU A 365 -16.76 -12.79 30.01
N SER A 366 -17.81 -13.53 29.64
CA SER A 366 -18.75 -14.14 30.58
C SER A 366 -19.34 -15.45 30.02
N SER A 367 -20.21 -16.12 30.79
CA SER A 367 -20.75 -17.47 30.49
C SER A 367 -21.56 -17.62 29.18
N GLY A 368 -21.68 -16.59 28.36
CA GLY A 368 -22.31 -16.64 27.04
C GLY A 368 -21.85 -15.52 26.11
N GLN A 369 -20.75 -14.86 26.45
CA GLN A 369 -20.23 -13.72 25.70
C GLN A 369 -18.71 -13.79 25.69
N VAL A 370 -18.14 -13.81 24.49
CA VAL A 370 -16.71 -13.63 24.30
C VAL A 370 -16.32 -12.19 24.60
N GLN A 371 -15.11 -11.97 25.10
CA GLN A 371 -14.58 -10.62 25.28
C GLN A 371 -14.66 -9.80 23.98
N VAL A 372 -15.01 -8.52 24.09
CA VAL A 372 -14.97 -7.56 22.97
C VAL A 372 -14.13 -6.36 23.37
N VAL A 373 -13.16 -5.99 22.54
CA VAL A 373 -12.32 -4.80 22.76
C VAL A 373 -12.53 -3.83 21.59
N TYR A 374 -12.89 -2.59 21.91
CA TYR A 374 -13.07 -1.51 20.95
C TYR A 374 -11.86 -0.60 21.00
N ARG A 375 -11.11 -0.50 19.91
CA ARG A 375 -9.86 0.26 19.83
C ARG A 375 -9.98 1.44 18.86
N GLN A 376 -9.26 2.50 19.21
CA GLN A 376 -9.07 3.66 18.34
C GLN A 376 -8.15 3.29 17.17
N GLY A 377 -8.63 3.46 15.93
CA GLY A 377 -7.87 3.22 14.70
C GLY A 377 -7.55 4.50 13.92
N GLY A 378 -7.37 5.62 14.63
CA GLY A 378 -7.33 6.97 14.06
C GLY A 378 -8.64 7.75 14.27
N ASP A 379 -8.77 8.88 13.58
CA ASP A 379 -9.93 9.78 13.64
C ASP A 379 -11.08 9.34 12.72
N ARG A 380 -10.78 8.47 11.74
CA ARG A 380 -11.75 7.93 10.77
C ARG A 380 -11.89 6.41 10.79
N ASN A 381 -11.32 5.73 11.79
CA ASN A 381 -11.47 4.28 11.90
C ASN A 381 -11.60 3.81 13.35
N LEU A 382 -12.33 2.71 13.52
CA LEU A 382 -12.51 2.00 14.78
C LEU A 382 -12.27 0.51 14.54
N LEU A 383 -11.55 -0.14 15.45
CA LEU A 383 -11.27 -1.58 15.38
C LEU A 383 -12.02 -2.30 16.50
N VAL A 384 -12.83 -3.29 16.14
CA VAL A 384 -13.50 -4.21 17.07
C VAL A 384 -12.73 -5.52 17.09
N GLU A 385 -12.39 -6.04 18.25
CA GLU A 385 -11.62 -7.27 18.43
C GLU A 385 -12.34 -8.25 19.35
N TYR A 386 -12.46 -9.52 18.94
CA TYR A 386 -13.18 -10.56 19.66
C TYR A 386 -12.27 -11.62 20.27
N GLY A 387 -12.39 -11.87 21.58
CA GLY A 387 -11.79 -13.01 22.26
C GLY A 387 -10.27 -13.02 22.34
N PRO A 388 -9.65 -14.15 22.71
CA PRO A 388 -8.19 -14.27 22.77
C PRO A 388 -7.55 -14.21 21.37
N MET A 389 -6.23 -13.98 21.31
CA MET A 389 -5.44 -14.05 20.07
C MET A 389 -5.23 -15.50 19.66
N MET A 390 -6.23 -16.07 18.98
CA MET A 390 -6.18 -17.41 18.41
C MET A 390 -6.90 -17.51 17.08
N LEU A 391 -6.53 -18.51 16.28
CA LEU A 391 -7.26 -18.85 15.07
C LEU A 391 -8.49 -19.72 15.40
N ASP A 392 -9.65 -19.07 15.52
CA ASP A 392 -10.93 -19.71 15.82
C ASP A 392 -12.04 -19.21 14.87
N PHE A 393 -12.73 -20.16 14.23
CA PHE A 393 -13.84 -19.85 13.33
C PHE A 393 -15.04 -19.27 14.08
N ASN A 394 -15.24 -19.61 15.36
CA ASN A 394 -16.30 -18.99 16.17
C ASN A 394 -16.10 -17.47 16.29
N LEU A 395 -14.86 -17.01 16.48
CA LEU A 395 -14.52 -15.58 16.50
C LEU A 395 -14.78 -14.92 15.14
N ARG A 396 -14.37 -15.56 14.04
CA ARG A 396 -14.63 -15.03 12.69
C ARG A 396 -16.11 -14.96 12.34
N PHE A 397 -16.90 -15.94 12.79
CA PHE A 397 -18.35 -15.96 12.61
C PHE A 397 -19.01 -14.86 13.46
N ARG A 398 -18.51 -14.58 14.67
CA ARG A 398 -18.98 -13.42 15.45
C ARG A 398 -18.70 -12.09 14.74
N VAL A 399 -17.50 -11.93 14.18
CA VAL A 399 -17.14 -10.80 13.31
C VAL A 399 -18.10 -10.68 12.14
N HIS A 400 -18.44 -11.80 11.50
CA HIS A 400 -19.33 -11.83 10.35
C HIS A 400 -20.73 -11.35 10.71
N VAL A 401 -21.29 -11.85 11.80
CA VAL A 401 -22.62 -11.48 12.29
C VAL A 401 -22.68 -9.99 12.64
N LEU A 402 -21.64 -9.43 13.25
CA LEU A 402 -21.54 -7.97 13.45
C LEU A 402 -21.48 -7.23 12.11
N MET A 403 -20.66 -7.70 11.17
CA MET A 403 -20.50 -7.09 9.85
C MET A 403 -21.82 -7.07 9.07
N GLU A 404 -22.58 -8.17 9.05
CA GLU A 404 -23.89 -8.24 8.39
C GLU A 404 -24.90 -7.30 9.06
N TRP A 405 -24.93 -7.24 10.39
CA TRP A 405 -25.80 -6.32 11.13
C TRP A 405 -25.50 -4.86 10.77
N LEU A 406 -24.22 -4.47 10.73
CA LEU A 406 -23.81 -3.13 10.33
C LEU A 406 -24.12 -2.84 8.87
N GLN A 407 -23.90 -3.81 7.98
CA GLN A 407 -24.20 -3.66 6.58
C GLN A 407 -25.70 -3.42 6.35
N GLN A 408 -26.57 -4.17 7.03
CA GLN A 408 -28.02 -3.93 7.00
C GLN A 408 -28.38 -2.53 7.52
N ALA A 409 -27.76 -2.07 8.61
CA ALA A 409 -27.96 -0.73 9.16
C ALA A 409 -27.47 0.40 8.23
N VAL A 410 -26.47 0.13 7.39
CA VAL A 410 -26.02 1.06 6.34
C VAL A 410 -27.02 1.07 5.18
N GLU A 411 -27.46 -0.10 4.73
CA GLU A 411 -28.43 -0.27 3.64
C GLU A 411 -29.81 0.31 3.98
N SER A 412 -30.23 0.26 5.24
CA SER A 412 -31.45 0.91 5.75
C SER A 412 -31.32 2.42 5.95
N GLY A 413 -30.09 2.95 5.98
CA GLY A 413 -29.80 4.36 6.26
C GLY A 413 -29.74 4.74 7.74
N ASP A 414 -29.72 3.78 8.67
CA ASP A 414 -29.66 4.02 10.11
C ASP A 414 -28.27 4.49 10.58
N LEU A 415 -27.22 4.07 9.89
CA LEU A 415 -25.82 4.45 10.13
C LEU A 415 -25.19 5.16 8.92
N PRO A 416 -25.66 6.37 8.58
CA PRO A 416 -25.05 7.14 7.51
C PRO A 416 -23.61 7.51 7.91
N GLY A 417 -22.65 7.26 7.02
CA GLY A 417 -21.25 7.63 7.23
C GLY A 417 -20.29 6.48 7.47
N ILE A 418 -20.75 5.22 7.61
CA ILE A 418 -19.83 4.07 7.45
C ILE A 418 -19.42 3.99 5.96
N ILE A 419 -18.11 3.87 5.72
CA ILE A 419 -17.51 3.86 4.37
C ILE A 419 -17.09 2.44 3.98
N ASP A 420 -16.32 1.77 4.85
CA ASP A 420 -15.79 0.42 4.60
C ASP A 420 -15.94 -0.44 5.86
N LEU A 421 -16.31 -1.71 5.69
CA LEU A 421 -16.32 -2.75 6.72
C LEU A 421 -15.34 -3.85 6.31
N THR A 422 -14.21 -3.97 7.00
CA THR A 422 -13.10 -4.84 6.60
C THR A 422 -12.84 -5.89 7.69
N PRO A 423 -13.25 -7.15 7.46
CA PRO A 423 -13.05 -8.22 8.45
C PRO A 423 -11.60 -8.72 8.44
N GLY A 424 -11.00 -8.83 9.62
CA GLY A 424 -9.82 -9.64 9.88
C GLY A 424 -10.22 -11.04 10.37
N ILE A 425 -9.26 -11.80 10.93
CA ILE A 425 -9.51 -13.14 11.47
C ILE A 425 -10.47 -13.10 12.66
N ARG A 426 -10.24 -12.17 13.59
CA ARG A 426 -10.99 -12.04 14.86
C ARG A 426 -11.35 -10.59 15.15
N SER A 427 -11.39 -9.76 14.11
CA SER A 427 -11.63 -8.33 14.23
C SER A 427 -12.44 -7.78 13.08
N LEU A 428 -13.11 -6.65 13.32
CA LEU A 428 -13.77 -5.86 12.30
C LEU A 428 -13.22 -4.43 12.33
N HIS A 429 -12.62 -4.00 11.23
CA HIS A 429 -12.23 -2.61 11.04
C HIS A 429 -13.37 -1.86 10.36
N ILE A 430 -13.74 -0.72 10.94
CA ILE A 430 -14.84 0.12 10.51
C ILE A 430 -14.27 1.48 10.15
N ARG A 431 -14.25 1.81 8.86
CA ARG A 431 -13.92 3.15 8.38
C ARG A 431 -15.18 3.98 8.30
N PHE A 432 -15.14 5.21 8.82
CA PHE A 432 -16.30 6.09 8.86
C PHE A 432 -15.92 7.56 8.59
N ASP A 433 -16.91 8.33 8.15
CA ASP A 433 -16.86 9.79 8.09
C ASP A 433 -17.30 10.35 9.45
N ALA A 434 -16.35 10.90 10.20
CA ALA A 434 -16.59 11.43 11.54
C ALA A 434 -17.56 12.63 11.57
N LYS A 435 -17.78 13.32 10.44
CA LYS A 435 -18.72 14.44 10.34
C LYS A 435 -20.17 13.96 10.24
N LEU A 436 -20.39 12.84 9.54
CA LEU A 436 -21.71 12.22 9.40
C LEU A 436 -22.03 11.30 10.59
N LEU A 437 -21.02 10.58 11.07
CA LEU A 437 -21.11 9.63 12.17
C LEU A 437 -20.00 9.88 13.20
N PRO A 438 -20.26 10.70 14.24
CA PRO A 438 -19.29 10.93 15.29
C PRO A 438 -18.88 9.60 15.96
N ARG A 439 -17.58 9.41 16.22
CA ARG A 439 -17.02 8.17 16.78
C ARG A 439 -17.77 7.68 18.03
N LYS A 440 -18.14 8.61 18.92
CA LYS A 440 -18.90 8.26 20.13
C LYS A 440 -20.23 7.59 19.79
N ARG A 441 -20.97 8.11 18.81
CA ARG A 441 -22.24 7.52 18.34
C ARG A 441 -22.01 6.14 17.73
N LEU A 442 -20.95 5.97 16.93
CA LEU A 442 -20.58 4.65 16.39
C LEU A 442 -20.28 3.67 17.54
N LEU A 443 -19.44 4.04 18.49
CA LEU A 443 -19.09 3.21 19.64
C LEU A 443 -20.32 2.81 20.47
N ASP A 444 -21.16 3.78 20.84
CA ASP A 444 -22.39 3.53 21.60
C ASP A 444 -23.33 2.57 20.85
N THR A 445 -23.39 2.70 19.51
CA THR A 445 -24.17 1.81 18.65
C THR A 445 -23.59 0.40 18.65
N LEU A 446 -22.28 0.23 18.51
CA LEU A 446 -21.62 -1.07 18.51
C LEU A 446 -21.80 -1.80 19.85
N ILE A 447 -21.64 -1.09 20.97
CA ILE A 447 -21.89 -1.64 22.32
C ILE A 447 -23.34 -2.10 22.47
N THR A 448 -24.28 -1.37 21.88
CA THR A 448 -25.70 -1.75 21.89
C THR A 448 -25.96 -2.95 20.97
N ALA A 449 -25.39 -2.94 19.77
CA ALA A 449 -25.52 -4.00 18.78
C ALA A 449 -25.04 -5.34 19.33
N GLU A 450 -23.91 -5.36 20.05
CA GLU A 450 -23.35 -6.59 20.64
C GLU A 450 -24.35 -7.35 21.54
N LYS A 451 -25.27 -6.64 22.20
CA LYS A 451 -26.34 -7.23 23.03
C LYS A 451 -27.51 -7.79 22.21
N GLN A 452 -27.63 -7.38 20.96
CA GLN A 452 -28.72 -7.72 20.03
C GLN A 452 -28.28 -8.76 19.00
N LEU A 453 -26.97 -8.92 18.76
CA LEU A 453 -26.46 -9.88 17.79
C LEU A 453 -26.91 -11.31 18.16
N PRO A 454 -27.37 -12.09 17.18
CA PRO A 454 -27.81 -13.46 17.41
C PRO A 454 -26.65 -14.34 17.92
N ALA A 455 -27.03 -15.41 18.62
CA ALA A 455 -26.10 -16.45 19.01
C ALA A 455 -25.56 -17.18 17.76
N ILE A 456 -24.28 -17.56 17.77
CA ILE A 456 -23.58 -18.01 16.56
C ILE A 456 -23.63 -19.53 16.35
N GLU A 457 -24.07 -20.31 17.33
CA GLU A 457 -23.87 -21.76 17.39
C GLU A 457 -24.50 -22.47 16.19
N ASN A 458 -25.60 -21.92 15.65
CA ASN A 458 -26.35 -22.47 14.52
C ASN A 458 -26.21 -21.61 13.24
N VAL A 459 -25.25 -20.68 13.20
CA VAL A 459 -25.04 -19.85 12.01
C VAL A 459 -24.51 -20.71 10.88
N GLU A 460 -25.07 -20.47 9.70
CA GLU A 460 -24.64 -21.05 8.44
C GLU A 460 -24.41 -19.96 7.41
N VAL A 461 -23.30 -20.07 6.69
CA VAL A 461 -22.94 -19.13 5.62
C VAL A 461 -22.96 -19.83 4.27
N PRO A 462 -23.40 -19.16 3.19
CA PRO A 462 -23.13 -19.64 1.84
C PRO A 462 -21.62 -19.82 1.64
N THR A 463 -21.22 -20.95 1.06
CA THR A 463 -19.82 -21.24 0.76
C THR A 463 -19.73 -21.80 -0.65
N ARG A 464 -18.75 -21.33 -1.43
CA ARG A 464 -18.42 -21.95 -2.72
C ARG A 464 -17.17 -22.79 -2.57
N ILE A 465 -17.19 -24.02 -3.06
CA ILE A 465 -15.97 -24.83 -3.17
C ILE A 465 -15.34 -24.54 -4.53
N VAL A 466 -14.26 -23.77 -4.53
CA VAL A 466 -13.54 -23.32 -5.73
C VAL A 466 -12.34 -24.23 -5.95
N HIS A 467 -12.39 -25.01 -7.03
CA HIS A 467 -11.31 -25.94 -7.39
C HIS A 467 -10.28 -25.23 -8.26
N LEU A 468 -9.08 -25.00 -7.74
CA LEU A 468 -8.01 -24.27 -8.41
C LEU A 468 -6.89 -25.22 -8.91
N PRO A 469 -6.42 -25.08 -10.15
CA PRO A 469 -5.22 -25.79 -10.60
C PRO A 469 -3.99 -25.26 -9.87
N LEU A 470 -3.12 -26.15 -9.39
CA LEU A 470 -1.86 -25.79 -8.75
C LEU A 470 -0.68 -26.49 -9.42
N SER A 471 0.22 -25.70 -10.00
CA SER A 471 1.56 -26.14 -10.39
C SER A 471 2.43 -26.18 -9.13
N TRP A 472 2.77 -27.39 -8.68
CA TRP A 472 3.53 -27.62 -7.46
C TRP A 472 5.01 -27.28 -7.66
N ASN A 473 5.59 -26.46 -6.77
CA ASN A 473 6.98 -25.98 -6.86
C ASN A 473 7.33 -25.36 -8.23
N ASP A 474 6.42 -24.57 -8.78
CA ASP A 474 6.51 -23.89 -10.08
C ASP A 474 7.84 -23.13 -10.29
N SER A 475 8.35 -23.09 -11.52
CA SER A 475 9.62 -22.42 -11.84
C SER A 475 9.65 -20.94 -11.43
N SER A 476 8.49 -20.25 -11.47
CA SER A 476 8.39 -18.85 -11.10
C SER A 476 8.53 -18.62 -9.59
N VAL A 477 8.05 -19.53 -8.74
CA VAL A 477 8.27 -19.41 -7.29
C VAL A 477 9.70 -19.76 -6.90
N GLN A 478 10.35 -20.69 -7.61
CA GLN A 478 11.78 -20.94 -7.47
C GLN A 478 12.61 -19.71 -7.85
N LEU A 479 12.23 -18.99 -8.91
CA LEU A 479 12.85 -17.72 -9.28
C LEU A 479 12.72 -16.68 -8.17
N ALA A 480 11.55 -16.57 -7.52
CA ALA A 480 11.36 -15.65 -6.40
C ALA A 480 12.27 -15.98 -5.21
N MET A 481 12.41 -17.26 -4.85
CA MET A 481 13.34 -17.71 -3.81
C MET A 481 14.80 -17.40 -4.19
N LYS A 482 15.19 -17.67 -5.44
CA LYS A 482 16.53 -17.36 -5.95
C LYS A 482 16.84 -15.86 -5.88
N LYS A 483 15.91 -15.00 -6.32
CA LYS A 483 16.06 -13.54 -6.22
C LYS A 483 16.24 -13.12 -4.77
N TYR A 484 15.42 -13.63 -3.85
CA TYR A 484 15.53 -13.32 -2.42
C TYR A 484 16.90 -13.68 -1.83
N MET A 485 17.42 -14.87 -2.14
CA MET A 485 18.74 -15.29 -1.69
C MET A 485 19.87 -14.44 -2.27
N GLN A 486 19.70 -13.88 -3.46
CA GLN A 486 20.70 -13.06 -4.14
C GLN A 486 20.75 -11.63 -3.63
N SER A 487 19.59 -11.01 -3.36
CA SER A 487 19.51 -9.57 -3.09
C SER A 487 19.08 -9.21 -1.67
N VAL A 488 18.55 -10.16 -0.88
CA VAL A 488 17.96 -9.85 0.42
C VAL A 488 18.63 -10.60 1.56
N ARG A 489 18.47 -11.92 1.63
CA ARG A 489 19.01 -12.73 2.74
C ARG A 489 19.25 -14.15 2.29
N LYS A 490 20.52 -14.52 2.08
CA LYS A 490 20.92 -15.84 1.62
C LYS A 490 20.82 -16.92 2.70
N ASP A 491 21.14 -16.56 3.93
CA ASP A 491 21.32 -17.44 5.10
C ASP A 491 20.04 -17.63 5.94
N ALA A 492 18.88 -17.25 5.40
CA ALA A 492 17.62 -17.42 6.11
C ALA A 492 17.28 -18.91 6.29
N PRO A 493 16.64 -19.33 7.40
CA PRO A 493 16.38 -20.74 7.68
C PRO A 493 15.44 -21.44 6.70
N TRP A 494 14.62 -20.67 5.99
CA TRP A 494 13.71 -21.17 4.95
C TRP A 494 14.37 -21.32 3.58
N ASN A 495 15.63 -20.89 3.42
CA ASN A 495 16.39 -21.12 2.21
C ASN A 495 17.15 -22.46 2.27
N PRO A 496 17.48 -23.06 1.12
CA PRO A 496 17.12 -22.63 -0.24
C PRO A 496 15.71 -23.06 -0.68
N ASP A 497 14.99 -23.82 0.15
CA ASP A 497 13.74 -24.49 -0.22
C ASP A 497 12.66 -24.32 0.85
N ASN A 498 11.66 -23.52 0.52
CA ASN A 498 10.52 -23.24 1.38
C ASN A 498 9.69 -24.49 1.72
N ILE A 499 9.58 -25.45 0.80
CA ILE A 499 8.78 -26.67 0.98
C ILE A 499 9.49 -27.63 1.95
N GLU A 500 10.82 -27.76 1.82
CA GLU A 500 11.65 -28.42 2.84
C GLU A 500 11.43 -27.73 4.19
N PHE A 501 11.56 -26.42 4.25
CA PHE A 501 11.38 -25.71 5.49
C PHE A 501 10.01 -25.98 6.15
N ILE A 502 8.92 -25.96 5.36
CA ILE A 502 7.58 -26.32 5.83
C ILE A 502 7.55 -27.74 6.39
N ARG A 503 8.16 -28.72 5.70
CA ARG A 503 8.25 -30.10 6.20
C ARG A 503 8.94 -30.14 7.56
N ARG A 504 10.11 -29.53 7.66
CA ARG A 504 10.97 -29.57 8.86
C ARG A 504 10.33 -28.91 10.06
N ILE A 505 9.77 -27.71 9.90
CA ILE A 505 9.15 -26.96 11.02
C ILE A 505 7.84 -27.60 11.50
N ASN A 506 7.17 -28.38 10.65
CA ASN A 506 5.94 -29.09 11.02
C ASN A 506 6.18 -30.53 11.49
N GLY A 507 7.43 -31.03 11.46
CA GLY A 507 7.76 -32.39 11.87
C GLY A 507 7.18 -33.45 10.94
N LEU A 508 7.11 -33.16 9.65
CA LEU A 508 6.62 -34.08 8.63
C LEU A 508 7.74 -34.97 8.12
N ASP A 509 7.38 -36.18 7.71
CA ASP A 509 8.36 -37.22 7.42
C ASP A 509 8.95 -37.05 6.00
N SER A 510 8.23 -36.37 5.10
CA SER A 510 8.65 -36.15 3.71
C SER A 510 8.03 -34.89 3.09
N ILE A 511 8.63 -34.40 2.00
CA ILE A 511 8.05 -33.35 1.16
C ILE A 511 6.72 -33.81 0.52
N ASP A 512 6.59 -35.11 0.23
CA ASP A 512 5.35 -35.68 -0.29
C ASP A 512 4.19 -35.58 0.71
N GLU A 513 4.48 -35.63 2.02
CA GLU A 513 3.48 -35.39 3.06
C GLU A 513 3.01 -33.93 3.07
N VAL A 514 3.93 -32.97 2.89
CA VAL A 514 3.57 -31.54 2.69
C VAL A 514 2.66 -31.40 1.48
N ARG A 515 3.06 -31.98 0.35
CA ARG A 515 2.30 -31.96 -0.90
C ARG A 515 0.89 -32.51 -0.68
N ARG A 516 0.78 -33.69 -0.08
CA ARG A 516 -0.51 -34.34 0.21
C ARG A 516 -1.40 -33.44 1.06
N ILE A 517 -0.88 -32.88 2.16
CA ILE A 517 -1.66 -31.97 3.01
C ILE A 517 -2.15 -30.75 2.24
N VAL A 518 -1.32 -30.15 1.38
CA VAL A 518 -1.74 -28.98 0.58
C VAL A 518 -2.86 -29.32 -0.41
N PHE A 519 -2.81 -30.49 -1.05
CA PHE A 519 -3.84 -30.91 -2.01
C PHE A 519 -5.11 -31.48 -1.34
N ASP A 520 -4.99 -32.09 -0.15
CA ASP A 520 -6.13 -32.65 0.61
C ASP A 520 -6.89 -31.58 1.41
N ALA A 521 -6.30 -30.39 1.59
CA ALA A 521 -6.90 -29.31 2.38
C ALA A 521 -8.07 -28.60 1.67
N SER A 522 -9.08 -28.26 2.47
CA SER A 522 -10.13 -27.31 2.11
C SER A 522 -9.84 -26.00 2.85
N TYR A 523 -9.44 -24.96 2.13
CA TYR A 523 -9.01 -23.68 2.71
C TYR A 523 -10.18 -22.69 2.76
N MET A 524 -10.71 -22.43 3.95
CA MET A 524 -11.75 -21.42 4.16
C MET A 524 -11.14 -20.02 4.02
N VAL A 525 -11.69 -19.21 3.11
CA VAL A 525 -11.32 -17.80 2.89
C VAL A 525 -11.93 -16.94 4.00
N MET A 526 -11.09 -16.50 4.93
CA MET A 526 -11.49 -15.74 6.11
C MET A 526 -11.52 -14.23 5.84
N GLY A 527 -10.67 -13.77 4.93
CA GLY A 527 -10.56 -12.38 4.49
C GLY A 527 -10.02 -12.30 3.07
N LEU A 528 -10.04 -11.08 2.52
CA LEU A 528 -9.48 -10.77 1.20
C LEU A 528 -8.56 -9.56 1.33
N GLY A 529 -7.60 -9.45 0.42
CA GLY A 529 -6.61 -8.38 0.43
C GLY A 529 -5.37 -8.66 1.29
N ASP A 530 -5.00 -9.94 1.48
CA ASP A 530 -3.72 -10.36 2.09
C ASP A 530 -2.80 -11.03 1.03
N VAL A 531 -2.04 -10.28 0.21
CA VAL A 531 -2.09 -8.81 0.11
C VAL A 531 -2.53 -8.35 -1.27
N TYR A 532 -3.42 -7.36 -1.28
CA TYR A 532 -4.01 -6.70 -2.46
C TYR A 532 -4.96 -7.55 -3.34
N LEU A 533 -5.84 -6.85 -4.06
CA LEU A 533 -6.60 -7.33 -5.23
C LEU A 533 -7.26 -8.71 -5.07
N GLY A 534 -7.99 -8.92 -3.98
CA GLY A 534 -8.73 -10.15 -3.74
C GLY A 534 -7.86 -11.35 -3.35
N ALA A 535 -6.57 -11.14 -3.04
CA ALA A 535 -5.72 -12.18 -2.48
C ALA A 535 -6.34 -12.75 -1.19
N PRO A 536 -6.62 -14.06 -1.11
CA PRO A 536 -7.33 -14.62 0.03
C PRO A 536 -6.40 -14.75 1.24
N LEU A 537 -6.96 -14.46 2.41
CA LEU A 537 -6.45 -14.97 3.67
C LEU A 537 -7.23 -16.25 3.99
N GLY A 538 -6.70 -17.40 3.57
CA GLY A 538 -7.32 -18.70 3.73
C GLY A 538 -6.72 -19.51 4.89
N THR A 539 -7.47 -20.43 5.48
CA THR A 539 -6.88 -21.46 6.38
C THR A 539 -7.62 -22.78 6.26
N PRO A 540 -6.93 -23.93 6.39
CA PRO A 540 -7.58 -25.23 6.36
C PRO A 540 -8.70 -25.36 7.41
N VAL A 541 -9.86 -25.84 6.94
CA VAL A 541 -11.00 -26.20 7.80
C VAL A 541 -10.55 -27.25 8.81
N ASP A 542 -9.95 -28.36 8.35
CA ASP A 542 -9.37 -29.37 9.24
C ASP A 542 -8.09 -28.86 9.92
N PRO A 543 -8.04 -28.75 11.26
CA PRO A 543 -6.84 -28.30 11.97
C PRO A 543 -5.59 -29.14 11.72
N ARG A 544 -5.75 -30.41 11.31
CA ARG A 544 -4.63 -31.31 10.96
C ARG A 544 -3.96 -30.96 9.63
N HIS A 545 -4.58 -30.09 8.83
CA HIS A 545 -4.00 -29.59 7.58
C HIS A 545 -3.36 -28.22 7.72
N ARG A 546 -3.43 -27.58 8.90
CA ARG A 546 -2.84 -26.26 9.17
C ARG A 546 -1.33 -26.39 9.32
N LEU A 547 -0.61 -26.32 8.20
CA LEU A 547 0.85 -26.22 8.20
C LEU A 547 1.24 -24.85 8.76
N VAL A 548 1.89 -24.84 9.91
CA VAL A 548 2.32 -23.60 10.59
C VAL A 548 3.74 -23.28 10.15
N THR A 549 3.96 -22.04 9.73
CA THR A 549 5.28 -21.55 9.30
C THR A 549 5.51 -20.10 9.71
N THR A 550 6.73 -19.58 9.54
CA THR A 550 7.01 -18.16 9.71
C THR A 550 6.80 -17.41 8.39
N LYS A 551 6.44 -16.13 8.50
CA LYS A 551 6.63 -15.17 7.40
C LYS A 551 8.13 -14.88 7.25
N TYR A 552 8.56 -14.53 6.03
CA TYR A 552 9.93 -14.12 5.71
C TYR A 552 10.37 -12.92 6.56
N ASN A 553 11.64 -12.91 6.95
CA ASN A 553 12.28 -11.78 7.66
C ASN A 553 13.66 -11.45 7.07
N PRO A 554 13.81 -10.30 6.36
CA PRO A 554 12.73 -9.41 5.89
C PRO A 554 11.92 -10.07 4.76
N ALA A 555 10.75 -9.51 4.42
CA ALA A 555 9.91 -9.98 3.33
C ALA A 555 10.59 -9.90 1.94
N ARG A 556 10.12 -10.68 0.97
CA ARG A 556 10.59 -10.57 -0.42
C ARG A 556 10.17 -9.24 -1.03
N THR A 557 11.03 -8.67 -1.87
CA THR A 557 10.72 -7.49 -2.69
C THR A 557 9.86 -7.82 -3.91
N TRP A 558 9.88 -9.06 -4.39
CA TRP A 558 9.10 -9.53 -5.54
C TRP A 558 8.56 -10.96 -5.33
N THR A 559 7.30 -11.16 -5.69
CA THR A 559 6.58 -12.44 -5.71
C THR A 559 5.75 -12.46 -7.00
N PRO A 560 5.77 -13.56 -7.78
CA PRO A 560 5.03 -13.62 -9.03
C PRO A 560 3.52 -13.64 -8.77
N GLU A 561 2.77 -13.07 -9.72
CA GLU A 561 1.32 -13.08 -9.70
C GLU A 561 0.77 -14.51 -9.57
N ASN A 562 -0.13 -14.68 -8.61
CA ASN A 562 -0.82 -15.92 -8.23
C ASN A 562 0.09 -17.04 -7.76
N ALA A 563 1.27 -16.69 -7.25
CA ALA A 563 1.99 -17.59 -6.35
C ALA A 563 1.08 -17.98 -5.18
N VAL A 564 1.18 -19.23 -4.76
CA VAL A 564 0.52 -19.76 -3.57
C VAL A 564 1.56 -19.85 -2.47
N GLY A 565 1.25 -19.30 -1.29
CA GLY A 565 2.15 -19.34 -0.15
C GLY A 565 1.44 -19.63 1.17
N ILE A 566 2.22 -20.09 2.15
CA ILE A 566 1.79 -20.37 3.52
C ILE A 566 2.57 -19.47 4.49
N GLY A 567 1.88 -18.81 5.42
CA GLY A 567 2.48 -17.90 6.40
C GLY A 567 1.68 -17.96 7.70
N GLY A 568 2.32 -18.24 8.84
CA GLY A 568 1.58 -18.67 10.02
C GLY A 568 0.81 -19.97 9.69
N ALA A 569 -0.45 -20.03 10.09
CA ALA A 569 -1.40 -21.09 9.73
C ALA A 569 -2.27 -20.74 8.49
N TYR A 570 -1.87 -19.74 7.71
CA TYR A 570 -2.67 -19.17 6.63
C TYR A 570 -2.09 -19.49 5.26
N MET A 571 -2.98 -19.60 4.28
CA MET A 571 -2.70 -19.71 2.86
C MET A 571 -3.07 -18.39 2.17
N CYS A 572 -2.23 -17.94 1.25
CA CYS A 572 -2.47 -16.80 0.39
C CYS A 572 -2.25 -17.17 -1.08
N VAL A 573 -3.00 -16.53 -1.97
CA VAL A 573 -2.74 -16.48 -3.42
C VAL A 573 -2.53 -15.02 -3.83
N TYR A 574 -1.32 -14.66 -4.25
CA TYR A 574 -0.98 -13.27 -4.55
C TYR A 574 -1.79 -12.76 -5.76
N GLY A 575 -2.61 -11.71 -5.59
CA GLY A 575 -3.52 -11.23 -6.64
C GLY A 575 -2.83 -10.52 -7.81
N MET A 576 -1.61 -10.04 -7.58
CA MET A 576 -0.76 -9.28 -8.50
C MET A 576 0.71 -9.58 -8.21
N GLU A 577 1.63 -9.13 -9.07
CA GLU A 577 3.05 -9.12 -8.70
C GLU A 577 3.30 -8.11 -7.59
N SER A 578 3.88 -8.56 -6.47
CA SER A 578 4.05 -7.70 -5.29
C SER A 578 5.19 -8.17 -4.38
N PRO A 579 5.63 -7.34 -3.41
CA PRO A 579 6.32 -7.84 -2.23
C PRO A 579 5.49 -8.92 -1.51
N GLY A 580 6.15 -9.82 -0.78
CA GLY A 580 5.45 -10.93 -0.13
C GLY A 580 6.24 -11.62 0.97
N GLY A 581 5.54 -12.05 2.03
CA GLY A 581 6.13 -12.65 3.21
C GLY A 581 5.92 -14.16 3.36
N TYR A 582 5.05 -14.78 2.56
CA TYR A 582 4.64 -16.17 2.81
C TYR A 582 5.60 -17.17 2.16
N GLN A 583 5.78 -18.34 2.76
CA GLN A 583 6.56 -19.47 2.21
C GLN A 583 5.86 -20.02 0.97
N LEU A 584 6.52 -19.93 -0.19
CA LEU A 584 5.93 -20.29 -1.48
C LEU A 584 5.90 -21.81 -1.69
N VAL A 585 4.78 -22.32 -2.21
CA VAL A 585 4.58 -23.76 -2.49
C VAL A 585 4.27 -24.07 -3.96
N GLY A 586 3.80 -23.09 -4.73
CA GLY A 586 3.42 -23.29 -6.14
C GLY A 586 2.76 -22.07 -6.75
N ARG A 587 2.11 -22.24 -7.90
CA ARG A 587 1.38 -21.18 -8.61
C ARG A 587 0.04 -21.67 -9.14
N THR A 588 -0.93 -20.77 -9.21
CA THR A 588 -2.29 -21.04 -9.73
C THR A 588 -2.72 -20.00 -10.79
N VAL A 589 -4.00 -20.01 -11.16
CA VAL A 589 -4.62 -19.04 -12.07
C VAL A 589 -4.96 -17.72 -11.35
N GLN A 590 -5.42 -16.74 -12.12
CA GLN A 590 -5.64 -15.36 -11.70
C GLN A 590 -6.71 -15.24 -10.61
N MET A 591 -6.42 -14.51 -9.53
CA MET A 591 -7.43 -14.12 -8.54
C MET A 591 -8.18 -12.86 -8.93
N TRP A 592 -7.67 -12.13 -9.91
CA TRP A 592 -8.17 -10.83 -10.35
C TRP A 592 -8.26 -10.76 -11.88
N ASN A 593 -9.34 -10.19 -12.41
CA ASN A 593 -9.53 -9.91 -13.84
C ASN A 593 -10.00 -8.47 -14.03
N THR A 594 -9.09 -7.58 -14.41
CA THR A 594 -9.29 -6.13 -14.38
C THR A 594 -10.40 -5.67 -15.32
N HIS A 595 -10.42 -6.14 -16.57
CA HIS A 595 -11.25 -5.51 -17.61
C HIS A 595 -12.36 -6.40 -18.16
N VAL A 596 -12.23 -7.72 -18.04
CA VAL A 596 -13.12 -8.67 -18.71
C VAL A 596 -14.01 -9.38 -17.70
N GLN A 597 -15.31 -9.35 -17.97
CA GLN A 597 -16.27 -10.18 -17.24
C GLN A 597 -16.35 -11.56 -17.90
N THR A 598 -16.28 -12.62 -17.10
CA THR A 598 -16.37 -14.01 -17.53
C THR A 598 -17.37 -14.77 -16.66
N LYS A 599 -17.48 -16.09 -16.84
CA LYS A 599 -18.29 -16.94 -15.95
C LYS A 599 -17.83 -16.86 -14.49
N ASP A 600 -16.52 -16.82 -14.28
CA ASP A 600 -15.89 -16.83 -12.96
C ASP A 600 -15.68 -15.41 -12.40
N PHE A 601 -15.53 -14.41 -13.26
CA PHE A 601 -15.46 -12.98 -12.93
C PHE A 601 -16.74 -12.26 -13.38
N ARG A 602 -17.80 -12.33 -12.56
CA ARG A 602 -19.14 -11.84 -12.90
C ARG A 602 -19.63 -10.74 -11.96
N GLU A 603 -20.76 -10.13 -12.28
CA GLU A 603 -21.45 -9.09 -11.47
C GLU A 603 -20.64 -7.80 -11.29
N GLY A 604 -19.75 -7.46 -12.23
CA GLY A 604 -18.88 -6.30 -12.11
C GLY A 604 -17.77 -6.46 -11.08
N LYS A 605 -17.56 -7.67 -10.55
CA LYS A 605 -16.53 -7.98 -9.55
C LYS A 605 -15.28 -8.51 -10.27
N PRO A 606 -14.16 -7.77 -10.25
CA PRO A 606 -12.90 -8.25 -10.82
C PRO A 606 -12.20 -9.29 -9.93
N TRP A 607 -12.61 -9.50 -8.68
CA TRP A 607 -12.02 -10.52 -7.79
C TRP A 607 -12.78 -11.85 -7.85
N LEU A 608 -12.04 -12.95 -7.83
CA LEU A 608 -12.58 -14.31 -7.95
C LEU A 608 -13.26 -14.81 -6.66
N LEU A 609 -12.56 -14.69 -5.53
CA LEU A 609 -12.92 -15.33 -4.27
C LEU A 609 -13.79 -14.42 -3.40
N ARG A 610 -14.65 -15.01 -2.59
CA ARG A 610 -15.57 -14.35 -1.66
C ARG A 610 -15.27 -14.82 -0.23
N PHE A 611 -15.74 -14.06 0.76
CA PHE A 611 -15.68 -14.52 2.14
C PHE A 611 -16.39 -15.86 2.28
N PHE A 612 -15.76 -16.76 3.02
CA PHE A 612 -16.21 -18.13 3.26
C PHE A 612 -16.23 -19.05 2.04
N ASP A 613 -15.65 -18.67 0.90
CA ASP A 613 -15.29 -19.69 -0.09
C ASP A 613 -14.32 -20.70 0.50
N GLN A 614 -14.37 -21.93 0.00
CA GLN A 614 -13.41 -22.97 0.28
C GLN A 614 -12.57 -23.24 -0.96
N VAL A 615 -11.28 -22.93 -0.91
CA VAL A 615 -10.34 -23.25 -1.98
C VAL A 615 -9.88 -24.69 -1.81
N ARG A 616 -9.92 -25.47 -2.90
CA ARG A 616 -9.30 -26.80 -3.01
C ARG A 616 -8.39 -26.83 -4.21
N PHE A 617 -7.16 -27.31 -4.03
CA PHE A 617 -6.22 -27.41 -5.15
C PHE A 617 -6.31 -28.77 -5.82
N TYR A 618 -6.09 -28.80 -7.13
CA TYR A 618 -5.82 -30.04 -7.86
C TYR A 618 -4.51 -29.91 -8.65
N PRO A 619 -3.70 -30.98 -8.74
CA PRO A 619 -2.37 -30.90 -9.33
C PRO A 619 -2.46 -30.73 -10.84
N VAL A 620 -1.64 -29.84 -11.39
CA VAL A 620 -1.37 -29.71 -12.83
C VAL A 620 0.13 -29.55 -13.07
N THR A 621 0.57 -29.80 -14.28
CA THR A 621 1.93 -29.45 -14.73
C THR A 621 2.05 -27.95 -15.00
N GLU A 622 3.29 -27.44 -15.01
CA GLU A 622 3.56 -26.04 -15.35
C GLU A 622 3.07 -25.68 -16.76
N ALA A 623 3.19 -26.60 -17.72
CA ALA A 623 2.71 -26.39 -19.10
C ALA A 623 1.17 -26.31 -19.19
N GLU A 624 0.45 -27.18 -18.47
CA GLU A 624 -1.01 -27.11 -18.37
C GLU A 624 -1.45 -25.80 -17.70
N LEU A 625 -0.79 -25.42 -16.61
CA LEU A 625 -1.09 -24.16 -15.92
C LEU A 625 -0.86 -22.96 -16.83
N ALA A 626 0.22 -22.96 -17.64
CA ALA A 626 0.51 -21.86 -18.56
C ALA A 626 -0.62 -21.65 -19.58
N GLU A 627 -1.17 -22.72 -20.16
CA GLU A 627 -2.32 -22.60 -21.08
C GLU A 627 -3.59 -22.17 -20.34
N MET A 628 -3.88 -22.75 -19.16
CA MET A 628 -5.02 -22.33 -18.34
C MET A 628 -4.95 -20.84 -17.99
N ARG A 629 -3.77 -20.34 -17.58
CA ARG A 629 -3.55 -18.91 -17.23
C ARG A 629 -3.73 -17.98 -18.42
N LYS A 630 -3.43 -18.42 -19.63
CA LYS A 630 -3.66 -17.65 -20.87
C LYS A 630 -5.15 -17.59 -21.21
N ASP A 631 -5.86 -18.71 -21.06
CA ASP A 631 -7.26 -18.83 -21.45
C ASP A 631 -8.25 -18.29 -20.39
N PHE A 632 -7.89 -18.34 -19.11
CA PHE A 632 -8.76 -17.98 -17.99
C PHE A 632 -9.26 -16.52 -18.01
N PRO A 633 -8.41 -15.49 -18.21
CA PRO A 633 -8.87 -14.09 -18.23
C PRO A 633 -9.85 -13.79 -19.36
N SER A 634 -9.76 -14.55 -20.46
CA SER A 634 -10.67 -14.43 -21.61
C SER A 634 -11.95 -15.27 -21.49
N GLY A 635 -12.07 -16.11 -20.46
CA GLY A 635 -13.20 -17.00 -20.23
C GLY A 635 -13.21 -18.28 -21.07
N LYS A 636 -12.10 -18.62 -21.76
CA LYS A 636 -11.97 -19.88 -22.52
C LYS A 636 -11.76 -21.10 -21.62
N PHE A 637 -11.11 -20.88 -20.48
CA PHE A 637 -11.05 -21.83 -19.37
C PHE A 637 -12.00 -21.33 -18.28
N THR A 638 -12.72 -22.23 -17.63
CA THR A 638 -13.60 -21.90 -16.49
C THR A 638 -13.36 -22.87 -15.35
N LEU A 639 -13.51 -22.40 -14.11
CA LEU A 639 -13.30 -23.21 -12.94
C LEU A 639 -14.49 -24.12 -12.64
N ARG A 640 -14.21 -25.23 -11.95
CA ARG A 640 -15.24 -26.00 -11.25
C ARG A 640 -15.52 -25.30 -9.93
N ILE A 641 -16.74 -24.80 -9.78
CA ILE A 641 -17.23 -24.17 -8.56
C ILE A 641 -18.50 -24.88 -8.13
N GLU A 642 -18.54 -25.35 -6.88
CA GLU A 642 -19.71 -25.98 -6.26
C GLU A 642 -20.30 -25.03 -5.24
N GLU A 643 -21.63 -24.89 -5.21
CA GLU A 643 -22.34 -24.11 -4.22
C GLU A 643 -22.74 -25.02 -3.05
N ASP A 644 -22.48 -24.60 -1.81
CA ASP A 644 -22.76 -25.35 -0.59
C ASP A 644 -23.07 -24.38 0.58
N ARG A 645 -23.29 -24.91 1.78
CA ARG A 645 -23.45 -24.14 3.03
C ARG A 645 -22.49 -24.64 4.09
N PHE A 646 -21.73 -23.73 4.70
CA PHE A 646 -20.87 -24.08 5.83
C PHE A 646 -21.62 -23.84 7.14
N SER A 647 -21.80 -24.92 7.92
CA SER A 647 -22.46 -24.88 9.23
C SER A 647 -21.44 -24.85 10.36
N LEU A 648 -21.46 -23.77 11.17
CA LEU A 648 -20.57 -23.64 12.32
C LEU A 648 -20.82 -24.75 13.36
N LYS A 649 -22.09 -25.16 13.52
CA LYS A 649 -22.46 -26.28 14.38
C LYS A 649 -21.75 -27.56 13.95
N GLN A 650 -21.88 -27.93 12.68
CA GLN A 650 -21.28 -29.16 12.14
C GLN A 650 -19.75 -29.13 12.26
N TYR A 651 -19.14 -27.97 12.02
CA TYR A 651 -17.70 -27.79 12.22
C TYR A 651 -17.29 -27.99 13.68
N ASN A 652 -18.02 -27.40 14.63
CA ASN A 652 -17.74 -27.58 16.06
C ASN A 652 -17.96 -29.03 16.52
N ASP A 653 -18.94 -29.73 15.97
CA ASP A 653 -19.15 -31.16 16.23
C ASP A 653 -18.00 -32.00 15.65
N PHE A 654 -17.55 -31.70 14.43
CA PHE A 654 -16.36 -32.30 13.81
C PHE A 654 -15.10 -32.13 14.69
N LEU A 655 -14.88 -30.93 15.25
CA LEU A 655 -13.75 -30.67 16.15
C LEU A 655 -13.81 -31.54 17.41
N LYS A 656 -15.00 -31.71 18.01
CA LYS A 656 -15.18 -32.56 19.19
C LYS A 656 -14.94 -34.03 18.87
N GLU A 657 -15.49 -34.52 17.76
CA GLU A 657 -15.35 -35.91 17.32
C GLU A 657 -13.89 -36.26 16.99
N ASN A 658 -13.11 -35.31 16.48
CA ASN A 658 -11.74 -35.51 16.05
C ASN A 658 -10.68 -34.97 17.04
N ALA A 659 -11.08 -34.54 18.23
CA ALA A 659 -10.22 -33.82 19.18
C ALA A 659 -8.89 -34.55 19.46
N ALA A 660 -8.95 -35.86 19.75
CA ALA A 660 -7.75 -36.65 20.03
C ALA A 660 -6.75 -36.70 18.85
N SER A 661 -7.25 -36.82 17.60
CA SER A 661 -6.42 -36.83 16.40
C SER A 661 -5.82 -35.45 16.12
N ILE A 662 -6.61 -34.40 16.30
CA ILE A 662 -6.18 -33.00 16.18
C ILE A 662 -5.07 -32.69 17.20
N ASP A 663 -5.26 -33.06 18.45
CA ASP A 663 -4.30 -32.82 19.53
C ASP A 663 -2.99 -33.59 19.32
N THR A 664 -3.07 -34.83 18.80
CA THR A 664 -1.89 -35.61 18.43
C THR A 664 -1.07 -34.90 17.34
N PHE A 665 -1.74 -34.43 16.28
CA PHE A 665 -1.09 -33.69 15.20
C PHE A 665 -0.44 -32.39 15.71
N ARG A 666 -1.20 -31.57 16.46
CA ARG A 666 -0.71 -30.30 17.02
C ARG A 666 0.46 -30.49 17.97
N THR A 667 0.46 -31.57 18.76
CA THR A 667 1.56 -31.90 19.67
C THR A 667 2.83 -32.24 18.89
N LYS A 668 2.75 -33.07 17.84
CA LYS A 668 3.89 -33.39 16.95
C LYS A 668 4.44 -32.11 16.30
N GLN A 669 3.56 -31.29 15.73
CA GLN A 669 3.91 -30.02 15.09
C GLN A 669 4.59 -29.05 16.06
N LYS A 670 4.03 -28.85 17.25
CA LYS A 670 4.58 -27.94 18.26
C LYS A 670 5.97 -28.37 18.73
N ALA A 671 6.19 -29.67 18.90
CA ALA A 671 7.50 -30.20 19.26
C ALA A 671 8.54 -29.94 18.16
N ALA A 672 8.18 -30.18 16.90
CA ALA A 672 9.06 -29.90 15.76
C ALA A 672 9.37 -28.41 15.59
N TYR A 673 8.37 -27.56 15.79
CA TYR A 673 8.50 -26.12 15.78
C TYR A 673 9.49 -25.62 16.84
N ILE A 674 9.37 -26.10 18.09
CA ILE A 674 10.32 -25.76 19.17
C ILE A 674 11.73 -26.21 18.79
N ALA A 675 11.88 -27.45 18.28
CA ALA A 675 13.18 -27.96 17.86
C ALA A 675 13.81 -27.14 16.71
N GLU A 676 13.00 -26.66 15.76
CA GLU A 676 13.45 -25.78 14.68
C GLU A 676 13.92 -24.43 15.21
N ARG A 677 13.19 -23.83 16.16
CA ARG A 677 13.63 -22.57 16.81
C ARG A 677 14.96 -22.72 17.53
N GLU A 678 15.15 -23.79 18.28
CA GLU A 678 16.40 -24.03 19.01
C GLU A 678 17.58 -24.24 18.04
N ARG A 679 17.35 -24.83 16.86
CA ARG A 679 18.37 -24.87 15.79
C ARG A 679 18.75 -23.47 15.31
N TRP A 680 17.77 -22.60 15.04
CA TRP A 680 18.04 -21.23 14.58
C TRP A 680 18.83 -20.42 15.61
N LYS A 681 18.54 -20.61 16.91
CA LYS A 681 19.30 -20.03 18.00
C LYS A 681 20.75 -20.50 18.00
N ALA A 682 20.97 -21.81 17.91
CA ALA A 682 22.30 -22.39 17.88
C ALA A 682 23.11 -21.94 16.65
N GLU A 683 22.45 -21.68 15.52
CA GLU A 683 23.06 -21.22 14.27
C GLU A 683 23.16 -19.68 14.16
N GLY A 684 22.69 -18.93 15.17
CA GLY A 684 22.73 -17.47 15.18
C GLY A 684 21.74 -16.78 14.22
N GLN A 685 20.77 -17.52 13.68
CA GLN A 685 19.82 -17.04 12.67
C GLN A 685 18.59 -16.31 13.24
N GLU A 686 18.37 -16.39 14.57
CA GLU A 686 17.20 -15.78 15.26
C GLU A 686 17.24 -14.24 15.23
N ASN A 687 18.43 -13.64 15.38
CA ASN A 687 18.61 -12.20 15.54
C ASN A 687 19.14 -11.52 14.26
N TYR A 688 18.55 -11.82 13.10
CA TYR A 688 18.87 -11.07 11.89
C TYR A 688 18.45 -9.61 12.06
N THR A 689 19.43 -8.75 12.30
CA THR A 689 19.20 -7.31 12.45
C THR A 689 19.47 -6.66 11.11
N THR A 690 18.49 -5.94 10.56
CA THR A 690 18.64 -5.13 9.34
C THR A 690 19.72 -4.04 9.48
N SER A 691 20.34 -3.90 10.66
CA SER A 691 21.44 -2.97 10.95
C SER A 691 22.66 -3.17 10.07
N GLU A 692 22.91 -4.38 9.53
CA GLU A 692 24.01 -4.58 8.57
C GLU A 692 23.71 -3.95 7.19
N ILE A 693 22.45 -3.57 6.92
CA ILE A 693 22.06 -2.76 5.76
C ILE A 693 22.03 -1.26 6.12
N LEU A 694 22.28 -0.85 7.38
CA LEU A 694 21.99 0.52 7.86
C LEU A 694 23.20 1.44 8.07
N GLU A 695 24.45 1.00 7.89
CA GLU A 695 25.62 1.90 7.94
C GLU A 695 26.41 1.93 6.63
N ASP A 696 27.18 3.01 6.42
CA ASP A 696 27.92 3.41 5.21
C ASP A 696 27.12 4.01 4.04
N GLY A 697 26.52 5.19 4.26
CA GLY A 697 26.44 6.20 3.21
C GLY A 697 27.63 7.14 3.36
N SER A 698 28.70 6.93 2.59
CA SER A 698 29.81 7.89 2.55
C SER A 698 29.30 9.24 2.03
N ALA A 699 29.74 10.33 2.65
CA ALA A 699 29.48 11.68 2.16
C ALA A 699 29.94 11.80 0.69
N PRO A 700 29.22 12.55 -0.17
CA PRO A 700 29.66 12.77 -1.54
C PRO A 700 31.06 13.37 -1.52
N ALA A 701 32.03 12.65 -2.10
CA ALA A 701 33.36 13.20 -2.32
C ALA A 701 33.23 14.36 -3.32
N ASP A 702 33.83 15.51 -3.01
CA ASP A 702 34.02 16.58 -3.98
C ASP A 702 34.91 16.04 -5.11
N ILE A 703 34.30 15.79 -6.27
CA ILE A 703 34.99 15.27 -7.44
C ILE A 703 35.34 16.44 -8.35
N THR A 704 36.62 16.72 -8.49
CA THR A 704 37.12 17.65 -9.51
C THR A 704 37.03 16.99 -10.88
N ILE A 705 36.32 17.62 -11.81
CA ILE A 705 36.11 17.14 -13.19
C ILE A 705 36.97 17.99 -14.13
N SER A 706 37.61 17.38 -15.13
CA SER A 706 38.41 18.09 -16.13
C SER A 706 37.54 18.93 -17.07
N ALA A 707 38.11 20.01 -17.63
CA ALA A 707 37.40 20.85 -18.60
C ALA A 707 36.99 20.02 -19.83
N GLY A 708 35.68 19.97 -20.12
CA GLY A 708 35.10 19.16 -21.21
C GLY A 708 34.45 17.85 -20.78
N ALA A 709 34.57 17.47 -19.50
CA ALA A 709 33.88 16.31 -18.94
C ALA A 709 32.63 16.69 -18.13
N HIS A 710 31.60 15.85 -18.18
CA HIS A 710 30.32 16.03 -17.53
C HIS A 710 30.12 14.98 -16.43
N ALA A 711 29.73 15.42 -15.23
CA ALA A 711 29.28 14.51 -14.18
C ALA A 711 27.85 14.04 -14.46
N ILE A 712 27.64 12.74 -14.29
CA ILE A 712 26.32 12.13 -14.33
C ILE A 712 25.95 11.75 -12.90
N HIS A 713 24.88 12.36 -12.42
CA HIS A 713 24.40 12.21 -11.06
C HIS A 713 23.25 11.22 -11.02
N THR A 714 23.08 10.51 -9.90
CA THR A 714 21.81 9.84 -9.63
C THR A 714 20.76 10.85 -9.16
N HIS A 715 19.52 10.70 -9.60
CA HIS A 715 18.38 11.49 -9.11
C HIS A 715 17.76 10.91 -7.84
N VAL A 716 18.11 9.67 -7.47
CA VAL A 716 17.52 8.94 -6.34
C VAL A 716 18.57 8.44 -5.35
N THR A 717 18.19 8.38 -4.07
CA THR A 717 18.97 7.68 -3.03
C THR A 717 18.60 6.20 -3.07
N GLY A 718 19.56 5.29 -3.21
CA GLY A 718 19.28 3.86 -3.38
C GLY A 718 20.53 3.00 -3.38
N ILE A 719 20.42 1.80 -3.96
CA ILE A 719 21.53 0.85 -4.12
C ILE A 719 21.81 0.69 -5.61
N VAL A 720 23.08 0.73 -6.04
CA VAL A 720 23.45 0.40 -7.42
C VAL A 720 23.21 -1.08 -7.65
N TRP A 721 22.17 -1.45 -8.38
CA TRP A 721 21.89 -2.85 -8.66
C TRP A 721 22.87 -3.41 -9.70
N LYS A 722 23.04 -2.69 -10.81
CA LYS A 722 23.92 -3.08 -11.91
C LYS A 722 24.61 -1.87 -12.52
N LEU A 723 25.86 -2.07 -12.92
CA LEU A 723 26.56 -1.18 -13.85
C LEU A 723 26.44 -1.81 -15.23
N LEU A 724 26.02 -1.01 -16.21
CA LEU A 724 25.81 -1.45 -17.59
C LEU A 724 26.99 -1.07 -18.50
N VAL A 725 27.88 -0.22 -18.01
CA VAL A 725 29.05 0.28 -18.75
C VAL A 725 30.33 0.17 -17.92
N SER A 726 31.48 0.19 -18.61
CA SER A 726 32.83 0.23 -18.01
C SER A 726 33.56 1.53 -18.34
N GLU A 727 34.58 1.88 -17.55
CA GLU A 727 35.52 2.96 -17.91
C GLU A 727 36.15 2.69 -19.28
N GLY A 728 36.30 3.74 -20.09
CA GLY A 728 36.79 3.69 -21.47
C GLY A 728 35.74 3.33 -22.52
N GLN A 729 34.51 2.97 -22.12
CA GLN A 729 33.44 2.62 -23.06
C GLN A 729 32.84 3.88 -23.70
N ARG A 730 32.67 3.86 -25.04
CA ARG A 730 31.93 4.90 -25.77
C ARG A 730 30.43 4.64 -25.67
N VAL A 731 29.67 5.69 -25.37
CA VAL A 731 28.20 5.67 -25.23
C VAL A 731 27.58 6.80 -26.05
N ASN A 732 26.34 6.61 -26.48
CA ASN A 732 25.53 7.65 -27.11
C ASN A 732 24.63 8.32 -26.07
N ALA A 733 24.21 9.56 -26.34
CA ALA A 733 23.17 10.21 -25.56
C ALA A 733 21.91 9.33 -25.53
N GLY A 734 21.40 9.07 -24.33
CA GLY A 734 20.27 8.18 -24.06
C GLY A 734 20.66 6.76 -23.64
N ASP A 735 21.90 6.30 -23.87
CA ASP A 735 22.32 4.95 -23.48
C ASP A 735 22.23 4.74 -21.96
N ASP A 736 21.83 3.54 -21.54
CA ASP A 736 21.73 3.15 -20.14
C ASP A 736 23.13 2.88 -19.53
N LEU A 737 23.44 3.52 -18.40
CA LEU A 737 24.75 3.43 -17.74
C LEU A 737 24.74 2.57 -16.48
N ALA A 738 23.68 2.66 -15.68
CA ALA A 738 23.47 1.87 -14.48
C ALA A 738 21.98 1.65 -14.23
N VAL A 739 21.68 0.61 -13.45
CA VAL A 739 20.36 0.43 -12.84
C VAL A 739 20.52 0.52 -11.32
N LEU A 740 19.72 1.38 -10.70
CA LEU A 740 19.64 1.58 -9.26
C LEU A 740 18.35 0.96 -8.73
N GLU A 741 18.38 0.37 -7.55
CA GLU A 741 17.19 0.03 -6.78
C GLU A 741 16.95 1.14 -5.75
N SER A 742 15.83 1.84 -5.89
CA SER A 742 15.35 2.83 -4.92
C SER A 742 13.83 2.77 -4.89
N MET A 743 13.18 3.17 -3.79
CA MET A 743 11.71 3.19 -3.71
C MET A 743 11.02 1.88 -4.18
N LYS A 744 11.69 0.73 -4.01
CA LYS A 744 11.26 -0.59 -4.50
C LYS A 744 11.08 -0.71 -6.02
N MET A 745 11.70 0.20 -6.78
CA MET A 745 11.71 0.26 -8.24
C MET A 745 13.13 0.25 -8.78
N GLU A 746 13.25 -0.12 -10.05
CA GLU A 746 14.49 -0.01 -10.81
C GLU A 746 14.53 1.38 -11.50
N PHE A 747 15.60 2.13 -11.27
CA PHE A 747 15.86 3.41 -11.89
C PHE A 747 17.09 3.32 -12.78
N THR A 748 16.91 3.59 -14.07
CA THR A 748 18.02 3.63 -15.00
C THR A 748 18.67 5.02 -14.98
N VAL A 749 20.00 5.03 -14.94
CA VAL A 749 20.81 6.26 -15.10
C VAL A 749 21.27 6.29 -16.54
N ASN A 750 20.84 7.30 -17.29
CA ASN A 750 21.14 7.44 -18.72
C ASN A 750 22.29 8.42 -19.00
N ALA A 751 22.96 8.26 -20.13
CA ALA A 751 23.95 9.21 -20.63
C ALA A 751 23.26 10.49 -21.15
N PRO A 752 23.52 11.67 -20.57
CA PRO A 752 22.90 12.91 -21.05
C PRO A 752 23.51 13.40 -22.38
N ILE A 753 24.72 12.93 -22.71
CA ILE A 753 25.45 13.28 -23.93
C ILE A 753 26.15 12.04 -24.49
N SER A 754 26.52 12.07 -25.78
CA SER A 754 27.42 11.08 -26.37
C SER A 754 28.86 11.36 -25.98
N GLY A 755 29.65 10.32 -25.70
CA GLY A 755 31.02 10.50 -25.24
C GLY A 755 31.68 9.21 -24.79
N VAL A 756 32.81 9.31 -24.10
CA VAL A 756 33.51 8.17 -23.49
C VAL A 756 33.39 8.25 -21.98
N ILE A 757 33.03 7.14 -21.34
CA ILE A 757 32.97 7.04 -19.87
C ILE A 757 34.40 7.11 -19.33
N GLN A 758 34.78 8.24 -18.77
CA GLN A 758 36.12 8.47 -18.23
C GLN A 758 36.29 7.80 -16.87
N ARG A 759 35.25 7.86 -16.01
CA ARG A 759 35.28 7.29 -14.65
C ARG A 759 33.95 6.66 -14.27
N VAL A 760 34.02 5.53 -13.55
CA VAL A 760 32.90 4.87 -12.88
C VAL A 760 33.16 4.93 -11.37
N LEU A 761 32.33 5.68 -10.64
CA LEU A 761 32.59 6.09 -9.26
C LEU A 761 31.84 5.27 -8.21
N SER A 762 31.11 4.24 -8.64
CA SER A 762 30.35 3.33 -7.78
C SER A 762 30.55 1.88 -8.22
N LYS A 763 30.11 0.92 -7.41
CA LYS A 763 30.11 -0.51 -7.73
C LYS A 763 28.71 -1.08 -7.55
N ALA A 764 28.41 -2.20 -8.21
CA ALA A 764 27.18 -2.94 -7.92
C ALA A 764 27.15 -3.33 -6.42
N GLY A 765 25.99 -3.15 -5.79
CA GLY A 765 25.76 -3.27 -4.35
C GLY A 765 26.09 -2.00 -3.54
N SER A 766 26.74 -0.98 -4.11
CA SER A 766 27.05 0.26 -3.38
C SER A 766 25.79 1.10 -3.15
N LYS A 767 25.68 1.69 -1.96
CA LYS A 767 24.66 2.71 -1.66
C LYS A 767 25.03 4.03 -2.31
N VAL A 768 24.04 4.75 -2.81
CA VAL A 768 24.19 6.06 -3.44
C VAL A 768 23.15 7.02 -2.89
N THR A 769 23.52 8.29 -2.75
CA THR A 769 22.62 9.38 -2.34
C THR A 769 22.17 10.18 -3.56
N ALA A 770 20.95 10.73 -3.53
CA ALA A 770 20.49 11.63 -4.59
C ALA A 770 21.49 12.77 -4.80
N ARG A 771 21.78 13.08 -6.07
CA ARG A 771 22.81 14.00 -6.57
C ARG A 771 24.26 13.53 -6.41
N GLN A 772 24.51 12.32 -5.93
CA GLN A 772 25.86 11.73 -5.97
C GLN A 772 26.28 11.47 -7.42
N VAL A 773 27.52 11.82 -7.76
CA VAL A 773 28.12 11.54 -9.07
C VAL A 773 28.41 10.04 -9.18
N LEU A 774 27.88 9.39 -10.22
CA LEU A 774 28.14 7.98 -10.51
C LEU A 774 29.12 7.79 -11.65
N PHE A 775 29.08 8.66 -12.65
CA PHE A 775 29.92 8.58 -13.84
C PHE A 775 30.47 9.96 -14.20
N VAL A 776 31.62 9.96 -14.86
CA VAL A 776 32.16 11.13 -15.56
C VAL A 776 32.26 10.77 -17.03
N ILE A 777 31.61 11.53 -17.90
CA ILE A 777 31.63 11.34 -19.36
C ILE A 777 32.40 12.48 -20.02
N GLU A 778 33.37 12.16 -20.88
CA GLU A 778 34.08 13.14 -21.69
C GLU A 778 33.35 13.31 -23.03
N GLY A 779 32.88 14.53 -23.30
CA GLY A 779 32.17 14.85 -24.53
C GLY A 779 33.09 14.72 -25.75
N GLY A 780 32.59 14.05 -26.79
CA GLY A 780 33.32 13.82 -28.04
C GLY A 780 33.27 14.98 -29.02
#